data_AF-A0A6J8D3K2-F1
#
_entry.id   AF-A0A6J8D3K2-F1
#
_cell.length_a   1.000
_cell.length_b   1.000
_cell.length_c   1.000
_cell.angle_alpha   90.00
_cell.angle_beta   90.00
_cell.angle_gamma   90.00
#
_symmetry.space_group_name_H-M   'P 1'
#
loop_
_entity.id
_entity.type
_entity.pdbx_description
1 polymer ?
#
loop_
_entity_poly.entity_id
_entity_poly.type
_entity_poly.pdbx_seq_one_letter_code
_entity_poly.pdbx_strand_id
1 'polypeptide(L)'
;MASIYFVFVDKQFWPSEVAVHTIFKKMSESGTIQRGELYQIWKQDTFSKVFPHRKYIFDMLIHLDIVSEQRRYNTKTGRRLPAKNFFVPCMVTERNTTNFMSNECTPNRAISLAFTFKGAIIPPALPNRLISACLSMWNVKTYKEQKENGTTREKRDVKLLFSGFLCLSYDKAHDVVVCVEANRIHIYIVHKTSSGLIVSDIATNIKETFCTTLERIIEFYQSTVNDGSSSSRKPFQIEYSCLKLECFITEKEALQRADWICEKHKLTHERAHWNVWNQDEAKKQCKEPCSGLSEDALNQIPSDIELLRFSSHSPKDMRQFAEHLGVEDDWETIESDYPQKTAFSKFLILIRWKEAYPKGNFRNLADALNKMNISAHKLCCVKRAKKVDTDLPDDILECIPTDEILDSVASTIGQKFFQLGTELGLSVADLENIQEEQPGKLAVQNKEILHKWRKDEKLKATMWVLMQALVNIGRGLKSLEDFIEDVDFETLRTTEDVTDRIADYQNEIIEELVISDILDDMMTHLVISADDRRRIEQHAGQDDQNKALVDLVMKRREPMYTVFVGALKKNGYPELANNLKYESQDVSSSSISPSTEKKGLSVVTNQHYKVRLQKNYSRIVSDIKHEHIVDHLITRDVLSIDDRQKIEAGQSQKGKEQEIFGQPSA
;
A
#
# COMPACT_ATOMS: atom_id res chain seq x y z
N MET A 1 25.73 22.76 -23.91
CA MET A 1 25.65 22.21 -22.55
C MET A 1 25.96 23.24 -21.48
N ALA A 2 27.13 23.91 -21.51
CA ALA A 2 27.47 24.96 -20.53
C ALA A 2 26.37 26.03 -20.38
N SER A 3 25.86 26.59 -21.49
CA SER A 3 24.77 27.58 -21.45
C SER A 3 23.48 27.05 -20.81
N ILE A 4 23.18 25.76 -20.95
CA ILE A 4 21.98 25.14 -20.35
C ILE A 4 22.20 24.95 -18.84
N TYR A 5 23.42 24.56 -18.45
CA TYR A 5 23.80 24.44 -17.04
C TYR A 5 23.74 25.80 -16.31
N PHE A 6 24.32 26.85 -16.91
CA PHE A 6 24.32 28.20 -16.32
C PHE A 6 22.92 28.76 -16.07
N VAL A 7 21.96 28.43 -16.93
CA VAL A 7 20.56 28.84 -16.79
C VAL A 7 19.90 28.26 -15.54
N PHE A 8 20.32 27.08 -15.09
CA PHE A 8 19.83 26.50 -13.84
C PHE A 8 20.60 26.97 -12.60
N VAL A 9 21.89 27.25 -12.73
CA VAL A 9 22.76 27.47 -11.58
C VAL A 9 22.89 28.94 -11.21
N ASP A 10 22.66 29.85 -12.16
CA ASP A 10 22.97 31.26 -11.97
C ASP A 10 21.82 32.18 -12.41
N LYS A 11 21.29 32.89 -11.41
CA LYS A 11 20.15 33.81 -11.54
C LYS A 11 20.39 34.92 -12.54
N GLN A 12 21.64 35.30 -12.81
CA GLN A 12 21.93 36.36 -13.78
C GLN A 12 21.59 35.95 -15.22
N PHE A 13 21.48 34.65 -15.50
CA PHE A 13 21.08 34.14 -16.81
C PHE A 13 19.59 33.81 -16.88
N TRP A 14 18.81 34.18 -15.85
CA TRP A 14 17.36 33.98 -15.87
C TRP A 14 16.73 34.93 -16.89
N PRO A 15 15.92 34.42 -17.83
CA PRO A 15 15.21 35.25 -18.79
C PRO A 15 14.29 36.25 -18.09
N SER A 16 14.21 37.47 -18.62
CA SER A 16 13.30 38.51 -18.11
C SER A 16 11.82 38.24 -18.42
N GLU A 17 11.52 37.23 -19.24
CA GLU A 17 10.17 36.81 -19.56
C GLU A 17 9.42 36.34 -18.30
N VAL A 18 8.30 36.99 -17.99
CA VAL A 18 7.53 36.80 -16.74
C VAL A 18 7.15 35.33 -16.52
N ALA A 19 6.76 34.62 -17.58
CA ALA A 19 6.38 33.20 -17.49
C ALA A 19 7.55 32.32 -17.02
N VAL A 20 8.74 32.53 -17.59
CA VAL A 20 9.92 31.74 -17.24
C VAL A 20 10.48 32.12 -15.87
N HIS A 21 10.48 33.42 -15.54
CA HIS A 21 10.79 33.87 -14.18
C HIS A 21 9.88 33.21 -13.13
N THR A 22 8.59 33.07 -13.43
CA THR A 22 7.62 32.39 -12.54
C THR A 22 7.97 30.91 -12.33
N ILE A 23 8.41 30.21 -13.39
CA ILE A 23 8.88 28.82 -13.30
C ILE A 23 10.12 28.73 -12.41
N PHE A 24 11.12 29.59 -12.61
CA PHE A 24 12.35 29.58 -11.81
C PHE A 24 12.08 29.91 -10.33
N LYS A 25 11.21 30.88 -10.05
CA LYS A 25 10.77 31.20 -8.69
C LYS A 25 10.12 29.98 -8.03
N LYS A 26 9.12 29.38 -8.68
CA LYS A 26 8.46 28.16 -8.19
C LYS A 26 9.46 27.03 -7.94
N MET A 27 10.39 26.83 -8.88
CA MET A 27 11.43 25.80 -8.77
C MET A 27 12.40 26.08 -7.61
N SER A 28 12.73 27.35 -7.32
CA SER A 28 13.54 27.72 -6.15
C SER A 28 12.82 27.48 -4.82
N GLU A 29 11.49 27.65 -4.81
CA GLU A 29 10.66 27.45 -3.61
C GLU A 29 10.33 25.98 -3.37
N SER A 30 10.24 25.16 -4.42
CA SER A 30 9.82 23.76 -4.31
C SER A 30 10.92 22.74 -4.57
N GLY A 31 12.07 23.16 -5.11
CA GLY A 31 13.14 22.26 -5.57
C GLY A 31 12.73 21.34 -6.72
N THR A 32 11.59 21.58 -7.38
CA THR A 32 11.03 20.66 -8.39
C THR A 32 10.57 21.37 -9.65
N ILE A 33 10.66 20.68 -10.79
CA ILE A 33 10.17 21.15 -12.08
C ILE A 33 9.39 20.06 -12.82
N GLN A 34 8.41 20.46 -13.63
CA GLN A 34 7.73 19.57 -14.57
C GLN A 34 8.41 19.59 -15.94
N ARG A 35 8.35 18.48 -16.67
CA ARG A 35 8.90 18.39 -18.03
C ARG A 35 8.34 19.47 -18.97
N GLY A 36 7.05 19.78 -18.86
CA GLY A 36 6.40 20.82 -19.66
C GLY A 36 6.95 22.22 -19.37
N GLU A 37 7.18 22.54 -18.10
CA GLU A 37 7.78 23.81 -17.66
C GLU A 37 9.20 23.95 -18.21
N LEU A 38 10.00 22.87 -18.20
CA LEU A 38 11.33 22.89 -18.78
C LEU A 38 11.31 23.14 -20.30
N TYR A 39 10.34 22.55 -21.01
CA TYR A 39 10.16 22.83 -22.44
C TYR A 39 9.73 24.27 -22.70
N GLN A 40 9.01 24.91 -21.79
CA GLN A 40 8.70 26.34 -21.89
C GLN A 40 9.96 27.20 -21.75
N ILE A 41 10.85 26.87 -20.80
CA ILE A 41 12.17 27.53 -20.68
C ILE A 41 12.94 27.43 -22.00
N TRP A 42 12.98 26.24 -22.61
CA TRP A 42 13.72 26.01 -23.85
C TRP A 42 13.03 26.49 -25.13
N LYS A 43 11.77 26.95 -25.07
CA LYS A 43 11.08 27.52 -26.24
C LYS A 43 11.58 28.92 -26.59
N GLN A 44 12.30 29.57 -25.68
CA GLN A 44 12.82 30.91 -25.90
C GLN A 44 13.83 30.97 -27.04
N ASP A 45 13.91 32.13 -27.68
CA ASP A 45 14.78 32.36 -28.84
C ASP A 45 16.25 32.02 -28.56
N THR A 46 16.72 32.28 -27.33
CA THR A 46 18.06 31.94 -26.85
C THR A 46 18.38 30.44 -26.95
N PHE A 47 17.36 29.57 -26.89
CA PHE A 47 17.49 28.11 -26.99
C PHE A 47 16.94 27.54 -28.30
N SER A 48 16.56 28.38 -29.27
CA SER A 48 15.96 27.96 -30.55
C SER A 48 16.77 26.89 -31.29
N LYS A 49 18.12 27.00 -31.30
CA LYS A 49 19.03 26.02 -31.91
C LYS A 49 19.07 24.67 -31.19
N VAL A 50 18.67 24.66 -29.93
CA VAL A 50 18.84 23.56 -28.98
C VAL A 50 17.50 22.84 -28.74
N PHE A 51 16.38 23.55 -28.85
CA PHE A 51 15.01 23.06 -28.67
C PHE A 51 14.64 21.83 -29.54
N PRO A 52 15.10 21.69 -30.81
CA PRO A 52 14.88 20.47 -31.58
C PRO A 52 15.43 19.22 -30.88
N HIS A 53 16.48 19.35 -30.08
CA HIS A 53 17.16 18.28 -29.35
C HIS A 53 16.74 18.17 -27.87
N ARG A 54 15.66 18.85 -27.45
CA ARG A 54 15.21 18.92 -26.05
C ARG A 54 15.11 17.59 -25.31
N LYS A 55 14.70 16.49 -25.98
CA LYS A 55 14.61 15.16 -25.36
C LYS A 55 15.99 14.65 -24.95
N TYR A 56 16.94 14.68 -25.90
CA TYR A 56 18.33 14.26 -25.66
C TYR A 56 18.99 15.08 -24.55
N ILE A 57 18.78 16.40 -24.56
CA ILE A 57 19.31 17.29 -23.52
C ILE A 57 18.71 16.96 -22.17
N PHE A 58 17.41 16.68 -22.13
CA PHE A 58 16.75 16.27 -20.89
C PHE A 58 17.36 15.00 -20.32
N ASP A 59 17.61 14.00 -21.16
CA ASP A 59 18.27 12.77 -20.76
C ASP A 59 19.71 13.03 -20.29
N MET A 60 20.44 13.95 -20.92
CA MET A 60 21.74 14.40 -20.44
C MET A 60 21.67 15.10 -19.07
N LEU A 61 20.66 15.94 -18.82
CA LEU A 61 20.50 16.59 -17.51
C LEU A 61 20.23 15.57 -16.39
N ILE A 62 19.52 14.48 -16.71
CA ILE A 62 19.32 13.36 -15.80
C ILE A 62 20.62 12.59 -15.59
N HIS A 63 21.34 12.30 -16.67
CA HIS A 63 22.60 11.56 -16.60
C HIS A 63 23.68 12.32 -15.80
N LEU A 64 23.69 13.65 -15.89
CA LEU A 64 24.63 14.53 -15.18
C LEU A 64 24.15 14.95 -13.78
N ASP A 65 23.01 14.42 -13.31
CA ASP A 65 22.45 14.72 -11.98
C ASP A 65 22.15 16.20 -11.72
N ILE A 66 22.00 16.99 -12.79
CA ILE A 66 21.48 18.36 -12.73
C ILE A 66 19.99 18.32 -12.40
N VAL A 67 19.31 17.30 -12.94
CA VAL A 67 17.90 17.03 -12.70
C VAL A 67 17.77 15.57 -12.28
N SER A 68 17.16 15.29 -11.14
CA SER A 68 16.93 13.92 -10.67
C SER A 68 15.48 13.51 -10.92
N GLU A 69 15.29 12.32 -11.48
CA GLU A 69 13.96 11.80 -11.75
C GLU A 69 13.28 11.25 -10.49
N GLN A 70 12.06 11.68 -10.22
CA GLN A 70 11.22 11.09 -9.18
C GLN A 70 10.59 9.80 -9.70
N ARG A 71 11.36 8.71 -9.68
CA ARG A 71 10.94 7.40 -10.22
C ARG A 71 9.73 6.89 -9.44
N ARG A 72 8.60 6.72 -10.13
CA ARG A 72 7.39 6.12 -9.58
C ARG A 72 7.10 4.82 -10.28
N TYR A 73 6.51 3.88 -9.57
CA TYR A 73 6.08 2.61 -10.10
C TYR A 73 4.58 2.47 -9.87
N ASN A 74 3.87 1.95 -10.85
CA ASN A 74 2.47 1.62 -10.70
C ASN A 74 2.37 0.44 -9.74
N THR A 75 1.72 0.65 -8.59
CA THR A 75 1.62 -0.38 -7.54
C THR A 75 0.90 -1.64 -8.01
N LYS A 76 -0.03 -1.51 -8.97
CA LYS A 76 -0.75 -2.65 -9.55
C LYS A 76 0.11 -3.42 -10.54
N THR A 77 0.78 -2.73 -11.46
CA THR A 77 1.48 -3.37 -12.61
C THR A 77 2.98 -3.57 -12.42
N GLY A 78 3.58 -2.96 -11.39
CA GLY A 78 5.03 -2.87 -11.20
C GLY A 78 5.76 -2.04 -12.27
N ARG A 79 5.07 -1.59 -13.32
CA ARG A 79 5.67 -0.82 -14.41
C ARG A 79 6.08 0.57 -13.93
N ARG A 80 7.23 1.03 -14.39
CA ARG A 80 7.69 2.40 -14.16
C ARG A 80 6.72 3.38 -14.81
N LEU A 81 6.21 4.32 -14.01
CA LEU A 81 5.40 5.43 -14.48
C LEU A 81 6.32 6.54 -14.99
N PRO A 82 5.97 7.25 -16.07
CA PRO A 82 6.68 8.44 -16.48
C PRO A 82 6.70 9.46 -15.35
N ALA A 83 7.89 9.97 -15.00
CA ALA A 83 8.01 11.01 -13.99
C ALA A 83 7.32 12.30 -14.45
N LYS A 84 6.39 12.80 -13.63
CA LYS A 84 5.73 14.09 -13.83
C LYS A 84 6.58 15.26 -13.34
N ASN A 85 7.25 15.04 -12.21
CA ASN A 85 8.09 16.02 -11.54
C ASN A 85 9.53 15.51 -11.46
N PHE A 86 10.46 16.45 -11.46
CA PHE A 86 11.89 16.20 -11.34
C PHE A 86 12.45 17.08 -10.24
N PHE A 87 13.39 16.54 -9.47
CA PHE A 87 14.11 17.28 -8.44
C PHE A 87 15.28 18.04 -9.08
N VAL A 88 15.49 19.30 -8.70
CA VAL A 88 16.56 20.15 -9.24
C VAL A 88 17.43 20.62 -8.07
N PRO A 89 18.45 19.83 -7.68
CA PRO A 89 19.18 20.04 -6.43
C PRO A 89 19.84 21.42 -6.33
N CYS A 90 20.37 21.95 -7.43
CA CYS A 90 21.03 23.26 -7.46
C CYS A 90 20.07 24.43 -7.17
N MET A 91 18.75 24.22 -7.23
CA MET A 91 17.76 25.24 -6.90
C MET A 91 17.43 25.27 -5.40
N VAL A 92 17.78 24.22 -4.66
CA VAL A 92 17.62 24.12 -3.21
C VAL A 92 18.91 24.58 -2.54
N THR A 93 19.12 25.90 -2.54
CA THR A 93 20.37 26.52 -2.04
C THR A 93 20.29 26.94 -0.57
N GLU A 94 19.08 27.13 -0.04
CA GLU A 94 18.88 27.56 1.34
C GLU A 94 19.33 26.46 2.30
N ARG A 95 19.98 26.88 3.40
CA ARG A 95 20.27 26.01 4.54
C ARG A 95 19.06 25.97 5.44
N ASN A 96 18.87 24.85 6.14
CA ASN A 96 17.82 24.77 7.16
C ASN A 96 18.16 25.72 8.32
N THR A 97 17.47 26.85 8.41
CA THR A 97 17.57 27.79 9.53
C THR A 97 16.43 27.64 10.53
N THR A 98 15.55 26.66 10.33
CA THR A 98 14.40 26.45 11.21
C THR A 98 14.82 25.74 12.50
N ASN A 99 14.05 25.96 13.56
CA ASN A 99 14.20 25.22 14.83
C ASN A 99 13.58 23.81 14.79
N PHE A 100 13.23 23.28 13.61
CA PHE A 100 12.58 21.98 13.50
C PHE A 100 13.42 20.86 14.14
N MET A 101 14.72 20.80 13.84
CA MET A 101 15.59 19.74 14.39
C MET A 101 15.69 19.80 15.90
N SER A 102 15.82 21.01 16.48
CA SER A 102 15.92 21.17 17.93
C SER A 102 14.61 20.86 18.65
N ASN A 103 13.46 21.12 18.01
CA ASN A 103 12.15 20.99 18.63
C ASN A 103 11.55 19.59 18.47
N GLU A 104 11.77 18.98 17.30
CA GLU A 104 11.07 17.76 16.88
C GLU A 104 11.98 16.52 16.97
N CYS A 105 13.28 16.65 16.69
CA CYS A 105 14.23 15.51 16.73
C CYS A 105 14.85 15.34 18.13
N THR A 106 14.01 15.17 19.14
CA THR A 106 14.43 14.98 20.55
C THR A 106 14.44 13.49 20.94
N PRO A 107 15.19 13.07 21.98
CA PRO A 107 15.20 11.67 22.44
C PRO A 107 13.82 11.10 22.75
N ASN A 108 12.91 11.96 23.19
CA ASN A 108 11.55 11.57 23.54
C ASN A 108 10.63 11.41 22.32
N ARG A 109 11.03 11.86 21.13
CA ARG A 109 10.17 11.90 19.94
C ARG A 109 10.79 11.23 18.73
N ALA A 110 12.10 11.04 18.71
CA ALA A 110 12.80 10.56 17.55
C ALA A 110 13.79 9.42 17.84
N ILE A 111 13.96 8.57 16.85
CA ILE A 111 15.07 7.62 16.74
C ILE A 111 15.90 7.95 15.49
N SER A 112 17.16 7.57 15.47
CA SER A 112 18.03 7.85 14.31
C SER A 112 18.94 6.70 13.92
N LEU A 113 19.25 6.66 12.63
CA LEU A 113 20.25 5.82 12.01
C LEU A 113 21.12 6.68 11.07
N ALA A 114 22.35 6.26 10.79
CA ALA A 114 23.20 6.93 9.82
C ALA A 114 23.85 5.91 8.86
N PHE A 115 23.97 6.31 7.59
CA PHE A 115 24.76 5.60 6.59
C PHE A 115 26.10 6.32 6.43
N THR A 116 27.17 5.68 6.88
CA THR A 116 28.53 6.25 6.87
C THR A 116 29.35 5.63 5.75
N PHE A 117 29.82 6.47 4.84
CA PHE A 117 30.56 6.05 3.65
C PHE A 117 32.06 5.99 3.95
N LYS A 118 32.76 5.01 3.37
CA LYS A 118 34.21 4.83 3.56
C LYS A 118 35.04 5.98 2.98
N GLY A 119 34.53 6.64 1.94
CA GLY A 119 35.15 7.82 1.36
C GLY A 119 34.97 9.05 2.25
N ALA A 120 35.92 9.99 2.21
CA ALA A 120 35.85 11.24 2.97
C ALA A 120 34.71 12.16 2.51
N ILE A 121 34.23 12.00 1.28
CA ILE A 121 33.18 12.82 0.68
C ILE A 121 32.21 11.91 -0.07
N ILE A 122 30.91 12.07 0.18
CA ILE A 122 29.87 11.46 -0.64
C ILE A 122 29.75 12.26 -1.94
N PRO A 123 29.83 11.63 -3.12
CA PRO A 123 29.57 12.32 -4.38
C PRO A 123 28.21 13.02 -4.34
N PRO A 124 28.08 14.33 -4.63
CA PRO A 124 26.82 15.08 -4.47
C PRO A 124 25.62 14.46 -5.21
N ALA A 125 25.88 13.72 -6.27
CA ALA A 125 24.87 13.04 -7.06
C ALA A 125 24.15 11.91 -6.28
N LEU A 126 24.82 11.29 -5.30
CA LEU A 126 24.24 10.24 -4.47
C LEU A 126 23.11 10.76 -3.55
N PRO A 127 23.31 11.78 -2.70
CA PRO A 127 22.26 12.34 -1.86
C PRO A 127 21.16 13.00 -2.69
N ASN A 128 21.48 13.59 -3.84
CA ASN A 128 20.48 14.17 -4.74
C ASN A 128 19.51 13.11 -5.29
N ARG A 129 20.03 11.97 -5.74
CA ARG A 129 19.21 10.84 -6.19
C ARG A 129 18.41 10.23 -5.05
N LEU A 130 18.99 10.14 -3.85
CA LEU A 130 18.28 9.67 -2.66
C LEU A 130 17.10 10.59 -2.32
N ILE A 131 17.33 11.90 -2.24
CA ILE A 131 16.28 12.91 -2.02
C ILE A 131 15.19 12.80 -3.09
N SER A 132 15.57 12.67 -4.36
CA SER A 132 14.62 12.49 -5.47
C SER A 132 13.78 11.21 -5.33
N ALA A 133 14.39 10.11 -4.88
CA ALA A 133 13.66 8.88 -4.57
C ALA A 133 12.68 9.10 -3.41
N CYS A 134 13.10 9.76 -2.34
CA CYS A 134 12.25 10.12 -1.21
C CYS A 134 11.05 10.99 -1.62
N LEU A 135 11.26 12.01 -2.47
CA LEU A 135 10.19 12.87 -3.02
C LEU A 135 9.21 12.12 -3.94
N SER A 136 9.61 10.95 -4.45
CA SER A 136 8.71 10.09 -5.22
C SER A 136 7.76 9.28 -4.34
N MET A 137 8.13 9.07 -3.08
CA MET A 137 7.43 8.21 -2.10
C MET A 137 6.58 9.03 -1.12
N TRP A 138 7.10 10.17 -0.64
CA TRP A 138 6.49 10.93 0.45
C TRP A 138 6.37 12.43 0.13
N ASN A 139 5.47 13.10 0.85
CA ASN A 139 5.24 14.53 0.70
C ASN A 139 6.21 15.33 1.60
N VAL A 140 6.76 16.42 1.07
CA VAL A 140 7.57 17.36 1.87
C VAL A 140 6.71 17.97 2.96
N LYS A 141 7.22 17.97 4.19
CA LYS A 141 6.55 18.55 5.35
C LYS A 141 6.56 20.07 5.28
N THR A 142 5.43 20.68 5.63
CA THR A 142 5.33 22.12 5.89
C THR A 142 5.38 22.36 7.40
N TYR A 143 6.31 23.22 7.85
CA TYR A 143 6.50 23.59 9.23
C TYR A 143 6.02 25.02 9.49
N LYS A 144 5.27 25.21 10.57
CA LYS A 144 4.82 26.54 11.02
C LYS A 144 5.87 27.17 11.90
N GLU A 145 6.78 27.92 11.28
CA GLU A 145 7.81 28.65 11.99
C GLU A 145 7.19 29.87 12.68
N GLN A 146 7.42 30.00 13.99
CA GLN A 146 7.10 31.22 14.74
C GLN A 146 8.37 32.07 14.82
N LYS A 147 8.37 33.23 14.16
CA LYS A 147 9.44 34.22 14.35
C LYS A 147 8.95 35.28 15.33
N GLU A 148 9.69 35.44 16.42
CA GLU A 148 9.53 36.57 17.34
C GLU A 148 10.38 37.74 16.82
N ASN A 149 9.76 38.63 16.05
CA ASN A 149 10.39 39.87 15.60
C ASN A 149 9.84 41.03 16.46
N GLY A 150 10.32 41.14 17.70
CA GLY A 150 9.85 42.16 18.64
C GLY A 150 8.49 41.81 19.24
N THR A 151 7.49 42.70 19.11
CA THR A 151 6.16 42.54 19.71
C THR A 151 5.18 41.72 18.87
N THR A 152 5.48 41.43 17.60
CA THR A 152 4.60 40.68 16.71
C THR A 152 5.08 39.25 16.47
N ARG A 153 4.18 38.28 16.66
CA ARG A 153 4.39 36.86 16.32
C ARG A 153 3.85 36.59 14.92
N GLU A 154 4.74 36.51 13.94
CA GLU A 154 4.36 36.09 12.59
C GLU A 154 4.54 34.57 12.46
N LYS A 155 3.50 33.88 11.96
CA LYS A 155 3.56 32.46 11.62
C LYS A 155 3.78 32.33 10.13
N ARG A 156 4.89 31.70 9.73
CA ARG A 156 5.20 31.41 8.33
C ARG A 156 5.17 29.90 8.10
N ASP A 157 4.51 29.49 7.02
CA ASP A 157 4.60 28.13 6.51
C ASP A 157 5.90 27.96 5.71
N VAL A 158 6.77 27.06 6.15
CA VAL A 158 8.08 26.78 5.54
C VAL A 158 8.12 25.32 5.09
N LYS A 159 8.40 25.08 3.80
CA LYS A 159 8.63 23.71 3.31
C LYS A 159 10.01 23.24 3.76
N LEU A 160 10.07 22.07 4.38
CA LEU A 160 11.30 21.51 4.92
C LEU A 160 12.11 20.75 3.87
N LEU A 161 12.54 21.46 2.82
CA LEU A 161 13.42 20.99 1.77
C LEU A 161 14.53 22.02 1.59
N PHE A 162 15.72 21.70 2.06
CA PHE A 162 16.91 22.56 2.09
C PHE A 162 18.12 21.82 1.53
N SER A 163 19.23 22.53 1.30
CA SER A 163 20.45 21.91 0.81
C SER A 163 20.97 20.88 1.82
N GLY A 164 20.98 19.60 1.42
CA GLY A 164 21.38 18.49 2.30
C GLY A 164 20.38 18.16 3.41
N PHE A 165 19.16 18.71 3.39
CA PHE A 165 18.15 18.44 4.42
C PHE A 165 16.75 18.27 3.81
N LEU A 166 16.03 17.25 4.26
CA LEU A 166 14.69 16.95 3.80
C LEU A 166 13.85 16.39 4.96
N CYS A 167 12.66 16.94 5.19
CA CYS A 167 11.66 16.35 6.09
C CYS A 167 10.38 15.99 5.32
N LEU A 168 9.90 14.77 5.52
CA LEU A 168 8.79 14.16 4.80
C LEU A 168 7.73 13.70 5.77
N SER A 169 6.46 13.88 5.41
CA SER A 169 5.35 13.24 6.12
C SER A 169 5.27 11.79 5.66
N TYR A 170 5.58 10.84 6.54
CA TYR A 170 5.47 9.41 6.25
C TYR A 170 4.02 8.95 6.40
N ASP A 171 3.40 9.29 7.52
CA ASP A 171 1.97 9.08 7.78
C ASP A 171 1.40 10.22 8.65
N LYS A 172 0.24 10.00 9.29
CA LYS A 172 -0.41 10.99 10.17
C LYS A 172 0.36 11.21 11.48
N ALA A 173 1.18 10.28 11.94
CA ALA A 173 1.86 10.30 13.24
C ALA A 173 3.40 10.45 13.14
N HIS A 174 3.98 10.12 11.98
CA HIS A 174 5.42 10.02 11.77
C HIS A 174 5.90 10.94 10.64
N ASP A 175 7.02 11.60 10.91
CA ASP A 175 7.82 12.31 9.91
C ASP A 175 9.17 11.60 9.74
N VAL A 176 9.73 11.62 8.52
CA VAL A 176 11.06 11.10 8.18
C VAL A 176 11.97 12.25 7.79
N VAL A 177 13.09 12.37 8.48
CA VAL A 177 14.07 13.43 8.24
C VAL A 177 15.34 12.82 7.66
N VAL A 178 15.84 13.40 6.58
CA VAL A 178 17.10 13.04 5.93
C VAL A 178 18.05 14.22 6.02
N CYS A 179 19.19 14.06 6.68
CA CYS A 179 20.27 15.06 6.72
C CYS A 179 21.53 14.48 6.09
N VAL A 180 22.21 15.26 5.24
CA VAL A 180 23.43 14.85 4.55
C VAL A 180 24.56 15.73 5.04
N GLU A 181 25.55 15.11 5.68
CA GLU A 181 26.66 15.81 6.31
C GLU A 181 27.97 15.09 6.05
N ALA A 182 28.93 15.77 5.41
CA ALA A 182 30.24 15.23 5.05
C ALA A 182 30.14 13.86 4.34
N ASN A 183 30.50 12.78 5.03
CA ASN A 183 30.46 11.41 4.53
C ASN A 183 29.30 10.58 5.11
N ARG A 184 28.27 11.23 5.67
CA ARG A 184 27.13 10.58 6.32
C ARG A 184 25.79 11.03 5.75
N ILE A 185 24.84 10.10 5.75
CA ILE A 185 23.41 10.35 5.54
C ILE A 185 22.67 9.91 6.79
N HIS A 186 22.13 10.87 7.54
CA HIS A 186 21.37 10.67 8.74
C HIS A 186 19.89 10.55 8.43
N ILE A 187 19.25 9.53 9.00
CA ILE A 187 17.82 9.32 8.93
C ILE A 187 17.25 9.41 10.34
N TYR A 188 16.23 10.24 10.51
CA TYR A 188 15.45 10.31 11.74
C TYR A 188 14.01 9.88 11.44
N ILE A 189 13.42 9.12 12.36
CA ILE A 189 11.96 8.92 12.41
C ILE A 189 11.48 9.69 13.61
N VAL A 190 10.55 10.61 13.39
CA VAL A 190 10.01 11.50 14.41
C VAL A 190 8.53 11.17 14.59
N HIS A 191 8.16 10.71 15.78
CA HIS A 191 6.76 10.59 16.18
C HIS A 191 6.26 11.91 16.75
N LYS A 192 5.00 12.25 16.46
CA LYS A 192 4.39 13.50 16.94
C LYS A 192 4.38 13.62 18.46
N THR A 193 4.17 12.52 19.18
CA THR A 193 4.08 12.48 20.65
C THR A 193 5.28 11.82 21.35
N SER A 194 5.58 10.55 21.06
CA SER A 194 6.63 9.78 21.76
C SER A 194 7.41 8.84 20.84
N SER A 195 8.73 8.73 21.02
CA SER A 195 9.61 7.78 20.32
C SER A 195 9.28 6.32 20.64
N GLY A 196 8.70 6.03 21.82
CA GLY A 196 8.23 4.69 22.18
C GLY A 196 7.08 4.18 21.32
N LEU A 197 6.39 5.07 20.60
CA LEU A 197 5.31 4.72 19.65
C LEU A 197 5.83 4.46 18.23
N ILE A 198 7.14 4.59 18.00
CA ILE A 198 7.77 4.25 16.73
C ILE A 198 7.90 2.73 16.65
N VAL A 199 6.92 2.11 16.01
CA VAL A 199 6.90 0.66 15.83
C VAL A 199 8.02 0.23 14.90
N SER A 200 8.57 -0.95 15.18
CA SER A 200 9.73 -1.47 14.46
C SER A 200 9.48 -1.77 13.00
N ASP A 201 8.24 -2.07 12.60
CA ASP A 201 7.92 -2.31 11.19
C ASP A 201 8.13 -1.04 10.36
N ILE A 202 7.76 0.13 10.90
CA ILE A 202 7.98 1.42 10.23
C ILE A 202 9.49 1.67 10.11
N ALA A 203 10.23 1.52 11.20
CA ALA A 203 11.67 1.74 11.21
C ALA A 203 12.44 0.77 10.30
N THR A 204 12.09 -0.51 10.33
CA THR A 204 12.71 -1.55 9.49
C THR A 204 12.38 -1.32 8.02
N ASN A 205 11.14 -0.98 7.68
CA ASN A 205 10.73 -0.65 6.31
C ASN A 205 11.49 0.58 5.78
N ILE A 206 11.59 1.64 6.59
CA ILE A 206 12.37 2.83 6.24
C ILE A 206 13.84 2.44 6.04
N LYS A 207 14.45 1.73 6.99
CA LYS A 207 15.85 1.25 6.86
C LYS A 207 16.05 0.45 5.57
N GLU A 208 15.19 -0.52 5.28
CA GLU A 208 15.25 -1.36 4.08
C GLU A 208 15.10 -0.54 2.80
N THR A 209 14.15 0.41 2.79
CA THR A 209 13.92 1.34 1.68
C THR A 209 15.16 2.17 1.40
N PHE A 210 15.77 2.76 2.42
CA PHE A 210 16.99 3.54 2.27
C PHE A 210 18.19 2.68 1.88
N CYS A 211 18.38 1.49 2.47
CA CYS A 211 19.44 0.55 2.09
C CYS A 211 19.33 0.17 0.62
N THR A 212 18.17 -0.31 0.18
CA THR A 212 17.93 -0.74 -1.20
C THR A 212 18.11 0.40 -2.19
N THR A 213 17.64 1.60 -1.83
CA THR A 213 17.78 2.79 -2.67
C THR A 213 19.26 3.19 -2.81
N LEU A 214 20.00 3.21 -1.71
CA LEU A 214 21.43 3.53 -1.71
C LEU A 214 22.24 2.49 -2.47
N GLU A 215 21.99 1.20 -2.25
CA GLU A 215 22.66 0.10 -2.96
C GLU A 215 22.46 0.25 -4.47
N ARG A 216 21.22 0.45 -4.94
CA ARG A 216 20.93 0.66 -6.38
C ARG A 216 21.59 1.92 -6.96
N ILE A 217 21.62 3.02 -6.20
CA ILE A 217 22.29 4.25 -6.65
C ILE A 217 23.79 3.98 -6.80
N ILE A 218 24.38 3.22 -5.89
CA ILE A 218 25.83 2.96 -5.91
C ILE A 218 26.19 1.93 -6.97
N GLU A 219 25.40 0.88 -7.15
CA GLU A 219 25.53 -0.08 -8.26
C GLU A 219 25.49 0.63 -9.61
N PHE A 220 24.61 1.62 -9.76
CA PHE A 220 24.59 2.46 -10.95
C PHE A 220 25.93 3.18 -11.18
N TYR A 221 26.53 3.78 -10.14
CA TYR A 221 27.83 4.45 -10.30
C TYR A 221 28.99 3.46 -10.48
N GLN A 222 28.97 2.34 -9.78
CA GLN A 222 30.00 1.31 -9.90
C GLN A 222 29.99 0.69 -11.30
N SER A 223 28.81 0.43 -11.89
CA SER A 223 28.73 -0.06 -13.27
C SER A 223 29.23 0.96 -14.31
N THR A 224 29.20 2.26 -13.99
CA THR A 224 29.80 3.29 -14.86
C THR A 224 31.31 3.48 -14.66
N VAL A 225 31.89 3.03 -13.53
CA VAL A 225 33.28 3.32 -13.16
C VAL A 225 34.21 2.09 -13.21
N ASN A 226 33.72 0.86 -13.00
CA ASN A 226 34.60 -0.29 -12.75
C ASN A 226 34.82 -1.27 -13.92
N ASP A 227 36.11 -1.49 -14.19
CA ASP A 227 36.78 -2.48 -15.04
C ASP A 227 36.70 -3.95 -14.50
N GLY A 228 35.53 -4.42 -14.08
CA GLY A 228 35.30 -5.85 -13.85
C GLY A 228 35.72 -6.45 -12.50
N SER A 229 36.19 -5.67 -11.52
CA SER A 229 36.42 -6.18 -10.15
C SER A 229 35.14 -6.10 -9.29
N SER A 230 34.41 -7.22 -9.24
CA SER A 230 33.14 -7.41 -8.53
C SER A 230 33.31 -7.62 -7.01
N SER A 231 33.92 -6.65 -6.32
CA SER A 231 33.94 -6.66 -4.85
C SER A 231 32.56 -6.31 -4.30
N SER A 232 31.81 -7.32 -3.83
CA SER A 232 30.45 -7.25 -3.24
C SER A 232 30.33 -6.51 -1.89
N ARG A 233 31.30 -5.66 -1.54
CA ARG A 233 31.31 -4.97 -0.25
C ARG A 233 30.36 -3.78 -0.28
N LYS A 234 29.46 -3.72 0.72
CA LYS A 234 28.65 -2.52 0.96
C LYS A 234 29.57 -1.29 1.09
N PRO A 235 29.30 -0.23 0.31
CA PRO A 235 30.11 0.99 0.28
C PRO A 235 29.92 1.87 1.51
N PHE A 236 28.89 1.58 2.30
CA PHE A 236 28.55 2.24 3.56
C PHE A 236 28.43 1.23 4.70
N GLN A 237 28.58 1.75 5.91
CA GLN A 237 28.29 1.09 7.17
C GLN A 237 27.06 1.75 7.82
N ILE A 238 26.27 0.96 8.53
CA ILE A 238 25.15 1.46 9.32
C ILE A 238 25.65 1.78 10.73
N GLU A 239 25.34 2.98 11.20
CA GLU A 239 25.65 3.49 12.52
C GLU A 239 24.36 3.99 13.20
N TYR A 240 24.32 3.96 14.53
CA TYR A 240 23.24 4.56 15.33
C TYR A 240 23.73 5.82 16.01
N SER A 241 22.91 6.86 16.04
CA SER A 241 23.25 8.16 16.61
C SER A 241 22.43 8.46 17.86
N CYS A 242 23.01 9.24 18.79
CA CYS A 242 22.31 9.79 19.94
C CYS A 242 21.42 11.00 19.59
N LEU A 243 21.02 11.13 18.31
CA LEU A 243 20.40 12.28 17.68
C LEU A 243 21.33 13.49 17.49
N LYS A 244 22.58 13.42 17.96
CA LYS A 244 23.62 14.41 17.70
C LYS A 244 24.57 13.90 16.62
N LEU A 245 24.98 14.82 15.74
CA LEU A 245 25.71 14.55 14.51
C LEU A 245 27.15 14.04 14.73
N GLU A 246 27.62 14.01 15.96
CA GLU A 246 29.00 13.76 16.36
C GLU A 246 29.19 12.51 17.23
N CYS A 247 28.12 11.75 17.43
CA CYS A 247 28.06 10.62 18.37
C CYS A 247 27.38 9.44 17.70
N PHE A 248 28.17 8.40 17.47
CA PHE A 248 27.73 7.20 16.79
C PHE A 248 28.31 5.95 17.43
N ILE A 249 27.57 4.86 17.28
CA ILE A 249 28.07 3.51 17.48
C ILE A 249 27.76 2.68 16.24
N THR A 250 28.66 1.78 15.90
CA THR A 250 28.43 0.87 14.77
C THR A 250 27.30 -0.10 15.08
N GLU A 251 26.64 -0.62 14.04
CA GLU A 251 25.60 -1.64 14.22
C GLU A 251 26.10 -2.86 15.02
N LYS A 252 27.33 -3.30 14.76
CA LYS A 252 27.98 -4.40 15.49
C LYS A 252 28.14 -4.09 16.98
N GLU A 253 28.59 -2.89 17.33
CA GLU A 253 28.75 -2.48 18.74
C GLU A 253 27.41 -2.34 19.45
N ALA A 254 26.39 -1.79 18.78
CA ALA A 254 25.06 -1.64 19.34
C ALA A 254 24.41 -3.00 19.66
N LEU A 255 24.62 -4.01 18.81
CA LEU A 255 24.11 -5.36 19.03
C LEU A 255 24.76 -6.06 20.24
N GLN A 256 25.98 -5.66 20.60
CA GLN A 256 26.74 -6.25 21.72
C GLN A 256 26.44 -5.59 23.07
N ARG A 257 25.82 -4.41 23.09
CA ARG A 257 25.54 -3.65 24.32
C ARG A 257 24.12 -3.90 24.83
N ALA A 258 23.95 -3.87 26.15
CA ALA A 258 22.63 -3.80 26.76
C ALA A 258 22.05 -2.40 26.52
N ASP A 259 22.68 -1.37 27.07
CA ASP A 259 22.35 0.04 26.82
C ASP A 259 23.59 0.81 26.35
N TRP A 260 23.39 1.97 25.72
CA TRP A 260 24.45 2.85 25.24
C TRP A 260 24.31 4.21 25.90
N ILE A 261 25.29 4.57 26.71
CA ILE A 261 25.42 5.92 27.26
C ILE A 261 26.34 6.71 26.33
N CYS A 262 25.81 7.74 25.69
CA CYS A 262 26.60 8.67 24.90
C CYS A 262 27.59 9.41 25.82
N GLU A 263 28.89 9.21 25.64
CA GLU A 263 29.90 9.78 26.52
C GLU A 263 29.90 11.32 26.52
N LYS A 264 29.62 11.93 25.36
CA LYS A 264 29.62 13.39 25.19
C LYS A 264 28.37 14.04 25.76
N HIS A 265 27.19 13.52 25.45
CA HIS A 265 25.91 14.16 25.81
C HIS A 265 25.24 13.54 27.04
N LYS A 266 25.81 12.47 27.61
CA LYS A 266 25.28 11.74 28.78
C LYS A 266 23.84 11.25 28.58
N LEU A 267 23.43 11.02 27.33
CA LEU A 267 22.15 10.44 26.99
C LEU A 267 22.24 8.92 27.06
N THR A 268 21.35 8.29 27.82
CA THR A 268 21.17 6.85 27.82
C THR A 268 20.21 6.48 26.70
N HIS A 269 20.66 5.61 25.81
CA HIS A 269 19.87 5.00 24.78
C HIS A 269 19.61 3.56 25.19
N GLU A 270 18.35 3.24 25.41
CA GLU A 270 17.92 1.88 25.73
C GLU A 270 18.06 0.98 24.52
N ARG A 271 18.35 -0.32 24.76
CA ARG A 271 18.40 -1.32 23.68
C ARG A 271 17.19 -1.29 22.76
N ALA A 272 16.02 -1.03 23.33
CA ALA A 272 14.76 -0.96 22.60
C ALA A 272 14.83 0.03 21.43
N HIS A 273 15.49 1.18 21.60
CA HIS A 273 15.54 2.24 20.59
C HIS A 273 16.27 1.84 19.31
N TRP A 274 17.32 1.02 19.37
CA TRP A 274 17.96 0.50 18.15
C TRP A 274 17.43 -0.86 17.70
N ASN A 275 16.91 -1.67 18.62
CA ASN A 275 16.21 -2.90 18.25
C ASN A 275 15.00 -2.63 17.35
N VAL A 276 14.39 -1.44 17.47
CA VAL A 276 13.34 -0.95 16.56
C VAL A 276 13.82 -0.90 15.09
N TRP A 277 15.11 -0.69 14.81
CA TRP A 277 15.67 -0.76 13.46
C TRP A 277 16.05 -2.18 13.00
N ASN A 278 16.10 -3.14 13.93
CA ASN A 278 16.71 -4.46 13.77
C ASN A 278 15.81 -5.60 14.24
N GLN A 279 14.48 -5.43 14.29
CA GLN A 279 13.58 -6.44 14.90
C GLN A 279 13.80 -7.84 14.37
N ASP A 280 14.18 -7.92 13.10
CA ASP A 280 14.51 -9.17 12.48
C ASP A 280 15.72 -9.84 13.15
N GLU A 281 16.83 -9.17 13.44
CA GLU A 281 18.00 -9.83 14.05
C GLU A 281 17.83 -10.18 15.54
N ALA A 282 17.16 -9.33 16.32
CA ALA A 282 17.01 -9.54 17.77
C ALA A 282 16.03 -10.68 18.12
N LYS A 283 15.00 -10.92 17.30
CA LYS A 283 14.07 -12.08 17.46
C LYS A 283 14.64 -13.37 16.85
N LYS A 284 15.62 -13.27 15.95
CA LYS A 284 16.25 -14.41 15.24
C LYS A 284 17.28 -15.18 16.05
N GLN A 285 17.94 -14.56 17.03
CA GLN A 285 19.00 -15.22 17.79
C GLN A 285 18.39 -16.11 18.87
N CYS A 286 18.68 -17.42 18.87
CA CYS A 286 18.60 -18.14 20.14
C CYS A 286 19.56 -17.47 21.13
N LYS A 287 19.23 -17.54 22.43
CA LYS A 287 20.23 -17.28 23.46
C LYS A 287 21.39 -18.25 23.21
N GLU A 288 22.59 -17.72 22.99
CA GLU A 288 23.78 -18.55 22.94
C GLU A 288 24.06 -19.13 24.34
N PRO A 289 24.50 -20.40 24.41
CA PRO A 289 24.70 -21.35 23.31
C PRO A 289 23.38 -22.03 22.89
N CYS A 290 23.02 -21.96 21.59
CA CYS A 290 21.91 -22.73 21.03
C CYS A 290 22.43 -23.86 20.17
N SER A 291 22.13 -25.10 20.57
CA SER A 291 22.57 -26.31 19.88
C SER A 291 21.81 -26.57 18.55
N GLY A 292 20.91 -25.67 18.15
CA GLY A 292 20.05 -25.87 16.98
C GLY A 292 18.65 -26.34 17.34
N LEU A 293 17.99 -27.00 16.38
CA LEU A 293 16.74 -27.73 16.62
C LEU A 293 17.02 -28.96 17.51
N SER A 294 16.03 -29.38 18.30
CA SER A 294 16.12 -30.65 19.03
C SER A 294 16.20 -31.84 18.07
N GLU A 295 16.69 -32.98 18.52
CA GLU A 295 16.74 -34.23 17.74
C GLU A 295 15.36 -34.60 17.17
N ASP A 296 14.30 -34.47 17.98
CA ASP A 296 12.92 -34.70 17.53
C ASP A 296 12.51 -33.74 16.41
N ALA A 297 12.85 -32.45 16.54
CA ALA A 297 12.54 -31.45 15.53
C ALA A 297 13.36 -31.65 14.25
N LEU A 298 14.61 -32.11 14.34
CA LEU A 298 15.45 -32.44 13.18
C LEU A 298 14.85 -33.58 12.34
N ASN A 299 14.15 -34.52 12.98
CA ASN A 299 13.52 -35.64 12.29
C ASN A 299 12.13 -35.32 11.71
N GLN A 300 11.59 -34.12 11.95
CA GLN A 300 10.30 -33.68 11.39
C GLN A 300 10.43 -33.24 9.93
N ILE A 301 9.40 -33.56 9.13
CA ILE A 301 9.24 -33.06 7.76
C ILE A 301 8.80 -31.59 7.85
N PRO A 302 9.51 -30.64 7.21
CA PRO A 302 9.16 -29.23 7.27
C PRO A 302 7.85 -28.95 6.52
N SER A 303 6.98 -28.13 7.13
CA SER A 303 5.81 -27.58 6.44
C SER A 303 6.20 -26.51 5.42
N ASP A 304 5.29 -26.14 4.52
CA ASP A 304 5.57 -25.11 3.50
C ASP A 304 5.81 -23.74 4.16
N ILE A 305 5.08 -23.43 5.23
CA ILE A 305 5.29 -22.25 6.08
C ILE A 305 6.70 -22.27 6.67
N GLU A 306 7.15 -23.44 7.12
CA GLU A 306 8.46 -23.60 7.72
C GLU A 306 9.59 -23.40 6.68
N LEU A 307 9.43 -23.95 5.48
CA LEU A 307 10.35 -23.73 4.37
C LEU A 307 10.37 -22.27 3.92
N LEU A 308 9.21 -21.60 3.89
CA LEU A 308 9.12 -20.17 3.61
C LEU A 308 9.92 -19.34 4.61
N ARG A 309 9.73 -19.60 5.91
CA ARG A 309 10.49 -18.91 6.97
C ARG A 309 11.98 -19.19 6.85
N PHE A 310 12.36 -20.42 6.52
CA PHE A 310 13.75 -20.77 6.27
C PHE A 310 14.33 -20.04 5.06
N SER A 311 13.58 -19.89 3.97
CA SER A 311 14.02 -19.23 2.73
C SER A 311 14.54 -17.81 2.98
N SER A 312 13.97 -17.09 3.94
CA SER A 312 14.38 -15.73 4.33
C SER A 312 15.72 -15.70 5.11
N HIS A 313 16.17 -16.84 5.61
CA HIS A 313 17.38 -17.03 6.42
C HIS A 313 18.41 -17.93 5.76
N SER A 314 18.05 -18.53 4.64
CA SER A 314 18.84 -19.45 3.84
C SER A 314 20.20 -18.85 3.45
N PRO A 315 21.16 -19.68 3.03
CA PRO A 315 22.44 -19.23 2.52
C PRO A 315 22.32 -18.16 1.42
N LYS A 316 23.36 -17.33 1.29
CA LYS A 316 23.43 -16.39 0.16
C LYS A 316 23.63 -17.15 -1.15
N ASP A 317 24.48 -18.16 -1.14
CA ASP A 317 24.74 -19.07 -2.25
C ASP A 317 23.71 -20.21 -2.25
N MET A 318 22.56 -19.97 -2.88
CA MET A 318 21.50 -20.99 -2.96
C MET A 318 21.81 -22.09 -3.95
N ARG A 319 22.68 -21.85 -4.94
CA ARG A 319 23.08 -22.85 -5.93
C ARG A 319 23.86 -23.97 -5.24
N GLN A 320 24.90 -23.61 -4.48
CA GLN A 320 25.66 -24.59 -3.71
C GLN A 320 24.78 -25.30 -2.66
N PHE A 321 23.82 -24.58 -2.06
CA PHE A 321 22.88 -25.21 -1.13
C PHE A 321 21.97 -26.23 -1.82
N ALA A 322 21.46 -25.92 -3.02
CA ALA A 322 20.64 -26.82 -3.84
C ALA A 322 21.41 -28.08 -4.29
N GLU A 323 22.69 -27.93 -4.67
CA GLU A 323 23.60 -29.05 -4.95
C GLU A 323 23.70 -30.00 -3.75
N HIS A 324 23.90 -29.47 -2.54
CA HIS A 324 23.96 -30.29 -1.33
C HIS A 324 22.63 -30.93 -0.93
N LEU A 325 21.51 -30.41 -1.42
CA LEU A 325 20.18 -30.99 -1.30
C LEU A 325 19.84 -31.97 -2.42
N GLY A 326 20.67 -32.06 -3.48
CA GLY A 326 20.44 -32.93 -4.63
C GLY A 326 19.30 -32.46 -5.55
N VAL A 327 19.15 -31.13 -5.72
CA VAL A 327 18.18 -30.49 -6.63
C VAL A 327 18.82 -29.39 -7.48
N GLU A 328 20.04 -29.63 -7.98
CA GLU A 328 20.80 -28.62 -8.74
C GLU A 328 20.15 -28.25 -10.08
N ASP A 329 19.58 -29.23 -10.79
CA ASP A 329 18.93 -29.03 -12.09
C ASP A 329 17.70 -28.11 -12.00
N ASP A 330 16.97 -28.19 -10.87
CA ASP A 330 15.80 -27.34 -10.61
C ASP A 330 16.20 -25.88 -10.36
N TRP A 331 17.40 -25.63 -9.82
CA TRP A 331 17.86 -24.28 -9.54
C TRP A 331 18.02 -23.45 -10.81
N GLU A 332 18.63 -24.02 -11.86
CA GLU A 332 18.85 -23.30 -13.12
C GLU A 332 17.51 -22.94 -13.79
N THR A 333 16.54 -23.84 -13.72
CA THR A 333 15.17 -23.61 -14.22
C THR A 333 14.49 -22.49 -13.43
N ILE A 334 14.49 -22.56 -12.10
CA ILE A 334 13.88 -21.55 -11.22
C ILE A 334 14.56 -20.17 -11.37
N GLU A 335 15.89 -20.13 -11.50
CA GLU A 335 16.63 -18.89 -11.68
C GLU A 335 16.31 -18.24 -13.04
N SER A 336 16.16 -19.05 -14.09
CA SER A 336 15.72 -18.61 -15.42
C SER A 336 14.29 -18.07 -15.42
N ASP A 337 13.37 -18.75 -14.73
CA ASP A 337 11.95 -18.39 -14.71
C ASP A 337 11.66 -17.20 -13.77
N TYR A 338 12.49 -17.00 -12.73
CA TYR A 338 12.30 -15.97 -11.71
C TYR A 338 13.55 -15.11 -11.42
N PRO A 339 14.19 -14.48 -12.43
CA PRO A 339 15.51 -13.86 -12.31
C PRO A 339 15.57 -12.63 -11.39
N GLN A 340 14.42 -12.05 -11.06
CA GLN A 340 14.30 -10.82 -10.27
C GLN A 340 13.79 -11.04 -8.83
N LYS A 341 13.47 -12.28 -8.44
CA LYS A 341 12.80 -12.58 -7.17
C LYS A 341 13.64 -13.49 -6.27
N THR A 342 14.84 -13.05 -5.90
CA THR A 342 15.82 -13.85 -5.15
C THR A 342 15.21 -14.63 -3.99
N ALA A 343 14.47 -13.99 -3.08
CA ALA A 343 13.82 -14.64 -1.94
C ALA A 343 12.78 -15.71 -2.32
N PHE A 344 12.01 -15.47 -3.38
CA PHE A 344 10.99 -16.40 -3.85
C PHE A 344 11.61 -17.61 -4.53
N SER A 345 12.64 -17.40 -5.36
CA SER A 345 13.42 -18.49 -5.96
C SER A 345 14.02 -19.41 -4.88
N LYS A 346 14.47 -18.85 -3.75
CA LYS A 346 14.94 -19.65 -2.60
C LYS A 346 13.83 -20.50 -1.97
N PHE A 347 12.60 -20.02 -1.97
CA PHE A 347 11.47 -20.77 -1.44
C PHE A 347 11.07 -21.88 -2.41
N LEU A 348 10.95 -21.59 -3.70
CA LEU A 348 10.60 -22.59 -4.72
C LEU A 348 11.60 -23.75 -4.77
N ILE A 349 12.90 -23.50 -4.66
CA ILE A 349 13.88 -24.59 -4.64
C ILE A 349 13.72 -25.51 -3.43
N LEU A 350 13.31 -24.97 -2.27
CA LEU A 350 13.01 -25.77 -1.09
C LEU A 350 11.74 -26.60 -1.26
N ILE A 351 10.75 -26.07 -1.99
CA ILE A 351 9.53 -26.80 -2.34
C ILE A 351 9.85 -27.93 -3.31
N ARG A 352 10.63 -27.68 -4.37
CA ARG A 352 11.10 -28.72 -5.29
C ARG A 352 11.89 -29.81 -4.58
N TRP A 353 12.76 -29.43 -3.65
CA TRP A 353 13.46 -30.38 -2.79
C TRP A 353 12.48 -31.24 -1.98
N LYS A 354 11.47 -30.65 -1.34
CA LYS A 354 10.46 -31.40 -0.59
C LYS A 354 9.63 -32.34 -1.48
N GLU A 355 9.32 -31.94 -2.71
CA GLU A 355 8.62 -32.77 -3.70
C GLU A 355 9.48 -33.95 -4.18
N ALA A 356 10.75 -33.70 -4.51
CA ALA A 356 11.72 -34.71 -4.93
C ALA A 356 12.06 -35.69 -3.80
N TYR A 357 12.03 -35.23 -2.56
CA TYR A 357 12.31 -36.01 -1.36
C TYR A 357 11.18 -35.91 -0.34
N PRO A 358 10.05 -36.64 -0.51
CA PRO A 358 8.89 -36.54 0.40
C PRO A 358 9.16 -36.91 1.86
N LYS A 359 10.27 -37.64 2.12
CA LYS A 359 10.76 -37.98 3.46
C LYS A 359 11.85 -37.03 3.96
N GLY A 360 12.16 -35.99 3.19
CA GLY A 360 13.13 -34.96 3.53
C GLY A 360 12.71 -34.25 4.80
N ASN A 361 13.63 -34.14 5.76
CA ASN A 361 13.38 -33.56 7.08
C ASN A 361 14.38 -32.45 7.40
N PHE A 362 14.21 -31.80 8.55
CA PHE A 362 15.10 -30.73 8.98
C PHE A 362 16.58 -31.16 9.12
N ARG A 363 16.87 -32.45 9.35
CA ARG A 363 18.24 -32.99 9.37
C ARG A 363 18.90 -32.88 8.01
N ASN A 364 18.19 -33.17 6.92
CA ASN A 364 18.74 -32.99 5.58
C ASN A 364 19.11 -31.52 5.30
N LEU A 365 18.27 -30.57 5.73
CA LEU A 365 18.58 -29.14 5.63
C LEU A 365 19.80 -28.77 6.50
N ALA A 366 19.90 -29.32 7.71
CA ALA A 366 21.02 -29.08 8.62
C ALA A 366 22.34 -29.61 8.04
N ASP A 367 22.33 -30.81 7.48
CA ASP A 367 23.49 -31.43 6.85
C ASP A 367 23.96 -30.62 5.64
N ALA A 368 23.04 -30.14 4.81
CA ALA A 368 23.36 -29.26 3.68
C ALA A 368 23.99 -27.93 4.15
N LEU A 369 23.48 -27.33 5.23
CA LEU A 369 24.08 -26.12 5.83
C LEU A 369 25.49 -26.41 6.35
N ASN A 370 25.69 -27.53 7.05
CA ASN A 370 26.97 -27.91 7.62
C ASN A 370 28.02 -28.16 6.52
N LYS A 371 27.65 -28.76 5.38
CA LYS A 371 28.53 -28.93 4.21
C LYS A 371 29.02 -27.59 3.64
N MET A 372 28.24 -26.52 3.79
CA MET A 372 28.64 -25.15 3.41
C MET A 372 29.40 -24.41 4.52
N ASN A 373 29.73 -25.06 5.64
CA ASN A 373 30.26 -24.43 6.85
C ASN A 373 29.33 -23.33 7.43
N ILE A 374 28.01 -23.50 7.27
CA ILE A 374 27.00 -22.62 7.84
C ILE A 374 26.35 -23.31 9.03
N SER A 375 26.26 -22.62 10.17
CA SER A 375 25.66 -23.19 11.38
C SER A 375 24.19 -23.60 11.16
N ALA A 376 23.87 -24.85 11.51
CA ALA A 376 22.51 -25.38 11.55
C ALA A 376 21.57 -24.61 12.50
N HIS A 377 22.10 -23.76 13.39
CA HIS A 377 21.31 -22.84 14.21
C HIS A 377 20.35 -21.98 13.37
N LYS A 378 20.67 -21.72 12.09
CA LYS A 378 19.75 -21.03 11.17
C LYS A 378 18.36 -21.69 11.08
N LEU A 379 18.23 -22.99 11.32
CA LEU A 379 16.94 -23.68 11.30
C LEU A 379 16.06 -23.33 12.51
N CYS A 380 16.63 -22.80 13.60
CA CYS A 380 15.85 -22.39 14.76
C CYS A 380 14.87 -21.24 14.47
N CYS A 381 15.12 -20.44 13.42
CA CYS A 381 14.23 -19.35 13.04
C CYS A 381 12.87 -19.86 12.53
N VAL A 382 12.81 -21.10 12.07
CA VAL A 382 11.67 -21.68 11.37
C VAL A 382 10.49 -21.95 12.32
N LYS A 383 10.81 -22.44 13.53
CA LYS A 383 9.82 -22.75 14.58
C LYS A 383 9.35 -21.52 15.36
N ARG A 384 9.93 -20.34 15.11
CA ARG A 384 9.55 -19.10 15.79
C ARG A 384 8.51 -18.36 14.97
N ALA A 385 7.24 -18.68 15.20
CA ALA A 385 6.18 -17.74 14.82
C ALA A 385 6.36 -16.47 15.68
N LYS A 386 6.36 -15.29 15.04
CA LYS A 386 6.35 -14.03 15.78
C LYS A 386 4.98 -13.94 16.45
N LYS A 387 4.85 -14.12 17.76
CA LYS A 387 3.54 -13.91 18.42
C LYS A 387 3.05 -12.50 18.09
N VAL A 388 1.82 -12.41 17.59
CA VAL A 388 1.09 -11.14 17.53
C VAL A 388 0.81 -10.73 18.97
N ASP A 389 1.23 -9.51 19.31
CA ASP A 389 0.88 -8.85 20.56
C ASP A 389 -0.14 -7.78 20.17
N THR A 390 -1.38 -7.98 20.59
CA THR A 390 -2.52 -7.13 20.21
C THR A 390 -3.44 -6.99 21.40
N ASP A 391 -3.96 -5.78 21.61
CA ASP A 391 -4.94 -5.47 22.66
C ASP A 391 -6.37 -5.72 22.17
N LEU A 392 -6.55 -6.29 20.96
CA LEU A 392 -7.87 -6.61 20.43
C LEU A 392 -8.55 -7.73 21.24
N PRO A 393 -9.85 -7.58 21.57
CA PRO A 393 -10.65 -8.63 22.18
C PRO A 393 -10.67 -9.96 21.41
N ASP A 394 -10.71 -11.08 22.14
CA ASP A 394 -10.70 -12.43 21.55
C ASP A 394 -11.86 -12.68 20.57
N ASP A 395 -13.05 -12.11 20.81
CA ASP A 395 -14.20 -12.22 19.90
C ASP A 395 -13.88 -11.64 18.51
N ILE A 396 -13.19 -10.50 18.47
CA ILE A 396 -12.76 -9.87 17.21
C ILE A 396 -11.67 -10.70 16.52
N LEU A 397 -10.75 -11.28 17.30
CA LEU A 397 -9.67 -12.10 16.78
C LEU A 397 -10.18 -13.39 16.12
N GLU A 398 -11.28 -13.95 16.62
CA GLU A 398 -11.92 -15.14 16.07
C GLU A 398 -12.91 -14.84 14.93
N CYS A 399 -13.29 -13.56 14.71
CA CYS A 399 -14.16 -13.17 13.59
C CYS A 399 -13.53 -13.44 12.21
N ILE A 400 -14.37 -13.77 11.24
CA ILE A 400 -13.99 -13.89 9.82
C ILE A 400 -13.89 -12.48 9.20
N PRO A 401 -12.77 -12.11 8.55
CA PRO A 401 -12.62 -10.79 7.95
C PRO A 401 -13.60 -10.54 6.79
N THR A 402 -14.21 -9.35 6.78
CA THR A 402 -15.14 -8.93 5.72
C THR A 402 -14.44 -8.62 4.40
N ASP A 403 -15.19 -8.51 3.30
CA ASP A 403 -14.63 -8.14 2.00
C ASP A 403 -13.93 -6.78 2.04
N GLU A 404 -14.48 -5.82 2.78
CA GLU A 404 -13.90 -4.48 2.94
C GLU A 404 -12.54 -4.53 3.63
N ILE A 405 -12.43 -5.32 4.71
CA ILE A 405 -11.15 -5.53 5.42
C ILE A 405 -10.13 -6.17 4.47
N LEU A 406 -10.52 -7.23 3.77
CA LEU A 406 -9.63 -7.93 2.84
C LEU A 406 -9.17 -7.03 1.70
N ASP A 407 -10.06 -6.21 1.14
CA ASP A 407 -9.73 -5.26 0.08
C ASP A 407 -8.77 -4.15 0.55
N SER A 408 -8.96 -3.67 1.77
CA SER A 408 -8.06 -2.72 2.41
C SER A 408 -6.66 -3.33 2.59
N VAL A 409 -6.57 -4.53 3.17
CA VAL A 409 -5.32 -5.26 3.38
C VAL A 409 -4.64 -5.65 2.06
N ALA A 410 -5.42 -6.03 1.03
CA ALA A 410 -4.91 -6.37 -0.30
C ALA A 410 -3.99 -5.27 -0.88
N SER A 411 -4.30 -4.01 -0.58
CA SER A 411 -3.56 -2.86 -1.07
C SER A 411 -2.19 -2.65 -0.39
N THR A 412 -1.97 -3.21 0.80
CA THR A 412 -0.77 -2.96 1.63
C THR A 412 0.31 -4.06 1.52
N ILE A 413 -0.05 -5.26 1.07
CA ILE A 413 0.86 -6.43 1.01
C ILE A 413 1.99 -6.24 0.00
N GLY A 414 1.72 -5.56 -1.12
CA GLY A 414 2.70 -5.32 -2.20
C GLY A 414 3.17 -6.62 -2.87
N GLN A 415 4.48 -6.81 -3.00
CA GLN A 415 5.09 -7.98 -3.67
C GLN A 415 5.20 -9.23 -2.79
N LYS A 416 4.78 -9.16 -1.51
CA LYS A 416 4.91 -10.27 -0.55
C LYS A 416 3.73 -11.25 -0.57
N PHE A 417 3.06 -11.37 -1.72
CA PHE A 417 1.78 -12.07 -1.81
C PHE A 417 1.92 -13.59 -1.67
N PHE A 418 3.00 -14.17 -2.22
CA PHE A 418 3.31 -15.58 -2.02
C PHE A 418 3.58 -15.88 -0.55
N GLN A 419 4.41 -15.05 0.09
CA GLN A 419 4.72 -15.19 1.50
C GLN A 419 3.44 -15.15 2.34
N LEU A 420 2.53 -14.22 2.02
CA LEU A 420 1.25 -14.14 2.70
C LEU A 420 0.42 -15.40 2.48
N GLY A 421 0.20 -15.79 1.22
CA GLY A 421 -0.64 -16.94 0.89
C GLY A 421 -0.17 -18.22 1.56
N THR A 422 1.15 -18.46 1.58
CA THR A 422 1.71 -19.61 2.29
C THR A 422 1.55 -19.50 3.80
N GLU A 423 1.77 -18.32 4.43
CA GLU A 423 1.51 -18.12 5.87
C GLU A 423 0.02 -18.27 6.24
N LEU A 424 -0.88 -18.01 5.30
CA LEU A 424 -2.33 -18.27 5.41
C LEU A 424 -2.69 -19.75 5.15
N GLY A 425 -1.72 -20.59 4.78
CA GLY A 425 -1.90 -22.03 4.55
C GLY A 425 -2.34 -22.43 3.15
N LEU A 426 -2.34 -21.52 2.18
CA LEU A 426 -2.60 -21.86 0.77
C LEU A 426 -1.44 -22.66 0.16
N SER A 427 -1.77 -23.59 -0.73
CA SER A 427 -0.78 -24.40 -1.42
C SER A 427 0.02 -23.60 -2.45
N VAL A 428 1.26 -24.02 -2.73
CA VAL A 428 2.10 -23.36 -3.75
C VAL A 428 1.43 -23.38 -5.13
N ALA A 429 0.79 -24.50 -5.49
CA ALA A 429 0.04 -24.62 -6.74
C ALA A 429 -1.09 -23.58 -6.85
N ASP A 430 -1.82 -23.31 -5.76
CA ASP A 430 -2.85 -22.28 -5.76
C ASP A 430 -2.29 -20.87 -6.01
N LEU A 431 -1.11 -20.59 -5.45
CA LEU A 431 -0.45 -19.29 -5.59
C LEU A 431 0.15 -19.11 -6.98
N GLU A 432 0.70 -20.18 -7.57
CA GLU A 432 1.16 -20.20 -8.97
C GLU A 432 0.00 -19.97 -9.93
N ASN A 433 -1.13 -20.68 -9.74
CA ASN A 433 -2.34 -20.47 -10.54
C ASN A 433 -2.83 -19.02 -10.47
N ILE A 434 -2.90 -18.42 -9.27
CA ILE A 434 -3.28 -17.00 -9.12
C ILE A 434 -2.25 -16.08 -9.81
N GLN A 435 -0.95 -16.40 -9.75
CA GLN A 435 0.06 -15.62 -10.43
C GLN A 435 -0.12 -15.66 -11.96
N GLU A 436 -0.35 -16.85 -12.51
CA GLU A 436 -0.52 -17.10 -13.95
C GLU A 436 -1.80 -16.48 -14.51
N GLU A 437 -2.91 -16.54 -13.77
CA GLU A 437 -4.18 -15.94 -14.19
C GLU A 437 -4.12 -14.40 -14.18
N GLN A 438 -3.30 -13.81 -13.30
CA GLN A 438 -3.24 -12.35 -13.11
C GLN A 438 -1.80 -11.79 -13.20
N PRO A 439 -1.08 -12.00 -14.32
CA PRO A 439 0.35 -11.73 -14.39
C PRO A 439 0.65 -10.25 -14.21
N GLY A 440 1.49 -9.96 -13.21
CA GLY A 440 1.95 -8.61 -12.89
C GLY A 440 0.88 -7.71 -12.27
N LYS A 441 -0.31 -8.19 -11.91
CA LYS A 441 -1.38 -7.40 -11.27
C LYS A 441 -1.42 -7.65 -9.75
N LEU A 442 -0.43 -7.12 -9.03
CA LEU A 442 -0.22 -7.42 -7.60
C LEU A 442 -1.46 -7.21 -6.72
N ALA A 443 -2.18 -6.09 -6.91
CA ALA A 443 -3.37 -5.80 -6.12
C ALA A 443 -4.51 -6.83 -6.35
N VAL A 444 -4.63 -7.34 -7.59
CA VAL A 444 -5.63 -8.37 -7.91
C VAL A 444 -5.20 -9.70 -7.34
N GLN A 445 -3.92 -10.07 -7.48
CA GLN A 445 -3.35 -11.28 -6.90
C GLN A 445 -3.53 -11.32 -5.37
N ASN A 446 -3.24 -10.22 -4.66
CA ASN A 446 -3.45 -10.10 -3.22
C ASN A 446 -4.91 -10.33 -2.83
N LYS A 447 -5.84 -9.72 -3.58
CA LYS A 447 -7.28 -9.85 -3.35
C LYS A 447 -7.75 -11.30 -3.55
N GLU A 448 -7.35 -11.93 -4.66
CA GLU A 448 -7.68 -13.33 -4.93
C GLU A 448 -7.13 -14.29 -3.87
N ILE A 449 -5.91 -14.07 -3.38
CA ILE A 449 -5.31 -14.86 -2.29
C ILE A 449 -6.14 -14.76 -1.02
N LEU A 450 -6.48 -13.55 -0.60
CA LEU A 450 -7.26 -13.32 0.61
C LEU A 450 -8.67 -13.92 0.50
N HIS A 451 -9.35 -13.77 -0.65
CA HIS A 451 -10.65 -14.39 -0.84
C HIS A 451 -10.58 -15.90 -0.95
N LYS A 452 -9.55 -16.46 -1.59
CA LYS A 452 -9.37 -17.91 -1.69
C LYS A 452 -9.12 -18.51 -0.32
N TRP A 453 -8.24 -17.91 0.47
CA TRP A 453 -8.01 -18.28 1.86
C TRP A 453 -9.30 -18.22 2.69
N ARG A 454 -10.08 -17.13 2.57
CA ARG A 454 -11.35 -16.99 3.31
C ARG A 454 -12.38 -18.05 2.94
N LYS A 455 -12.45 -18.43 1.67
CA LYS A 455 -13.43 -19.42 1.16
C LYS A 455 -13.05 -20.86 1.50
N ASP A 456 -11.80 -21.14 1.86
CA ASP A 456 -11.37 -22.49 2.21
C ASP A 456 -11.69 -22.80 3.68
N GLU A 457 -12.76 -23.56 3.90
CA GLU A 457 -13.24 -23.96 5.22
C GLU A 457 -12.16 -24.68 6.06
N LYS A 458 -11.17 -25.32 5.42
CA LYS A 458 -10.10 -26.04 6.13
C LYS A 458 -9.10 -25.09 6.78
N LEU A 459 -8.98 -23.87 6.28
CA LEU A 459 -7.96 -22.90 6.70
C LEU A 459 -8.39 -22.02 7.87
N LYS A 460 -9.66 -22.11 8.31
CA LYS A 460 -10.23 -21.35 9.44
C LYS A 460 -9.85 -19.87 9.38
N ALA A 461 -10.41 -19.16 8.41
CA ALA A 461 -10.02 -17.80 8.11
C ALA A 461 -10.48 -16.79 9.16
N THR A 462 -9.72 -16.64 10.24
CA THR A 462 -9.99 -15.67 11.32
C THR A 462 -9.10 -14.44 11.22
N MET A 463 -9.48 -13.35 11.89
CA MET A 463 -8.70 -12.13 11.97
C MET A 463 -7.31 -12.40 12.58
N TRP A 464 -7.26 -13.26 13.61
CA TRP A 464 -6.01 -13.70 14.23
C TRP A 464 -5.02 -14.29 13.24
N VAL A 465 -5.48 -15.23 12.39
CA VAL A 465 -4.64 -15.88 11.38
C VAL A 465 -4.12 -14.86 10.37
N LEU A 466 -4.97 -13.92 9.94
CA LEU A 466 -4.57 -12.85 9.03
C LEU A 466 -3.51 -11.93 9.65
N MET A 467 -3.75 -11.46 10.88
CA MET A 467 -2.80 -10.62 11.62
C MET A 467 -1.46 -11.33 11.81
N GLN A 468 -1.52 -12.60 12.20
CA GLN A 468 -0.34 -13.44 12.41
C GLN A 468 0.47 -13.63 11.13
N ALA A 469 -0.21 -13.86 10.00
CA ALA A 469 0.43 -13.96 8.70
C ALA A 469 1.07 -12.63 8.29
N LEU A 470 0.38 -11.50 8.47
CA LEU A 470 0.90 -10.15 8.17
C LEU A 470 2.18 -9.84 8.97
N VAL A 471 2.19 -10.12 10.28
CA VAL A 471 3.37 -9.95 11.13
C VAL A 471 4.53 -10.84 10.68
N ASN A 472 4.24 -12.10 10.32
CA ASN A 472 5.28 -13.04 9.87
C ASN A 472 5.93 -12.58 8.56
N ILE A 473 5.18 -11.96 7.65
CA ILE A 473 5.74 -11.39 6.42
C ILE A 473 6.33 -9.98 6.62
N GLY A 474 6.35 -9.45 7.85
CA GLY A 474 6.87 -8.12 8.17
C GLY A 474 6.02 -7.00 7.57
N ARG A 475 4.69 -7.16 7.58
CA ARG A 475 3.72 -6.11 7.32
C ARG A 475 3.13 -5.69 8.66
N GLY A 476 3.22 -4.40 8.96
CA GLY A 476 2.77 -3.87 10.24
C GLY A 476 1.26 -3.98 10.39
N LEU A 477 0.83 -4.33 11.60
CA LEU A 477 -0.57 -4.44 11.98
C LEU A 477 -1.28 -3.09 11.99
N LYS A 478 -0.53 -2.00 12.14
CA LYS A 478 -1.09 -0.65 12.33
C LYS A 478 -2.09 -0.23 11.25
N SER A 479 -1.90 -0.60 9.99
CA SER A 479 -2.90 -0.28 8.95
C SER A 479 -4.19 -1.07 9.10
N LEU A 480 -4.11 -2.26 9.68
CA LEU A 480 -5.27 -3.09 9.99
C LEU A 480 -5.90 -2.64 11.31
N GLU A 481 -5.12 -2.34 12.35
CA GLU A 481 -5.58 -1.76 13.62
C GLU A 481 -6.27 -0.41 13.42
N ASP A 482 -5.64 0.53 12.71
CA ASP A 482 -6.25 1.84 12.39
C ASP A 482 -7.58 1.66 11.61
N PHE A 483 -7.63 0.69 10.69
CA PHE A 483 -8.85 0.38 9.94
C PHE A 483 -9.91 -0.26 10.83
N ILE A 484 -9.48 -1.16 11.72
CA ILE A 484 -10.30 -1.85 12.68
C ILE A 484 -10.88 -0.86 13.70
N GLU A 485 -10.13 0.15 14.13
CA GLU A 485 -10.60 1.23 15.01
C GLU A 485 -11.56 2.19 14.28
N ASP A 486 -11.33 2.45 12.99
CA ASP A 486 -12.20 3.31 12.15
C ASP A 486 -13.51 2.59 11.74
N VAL A 487 -13.50 1.25 11.67
CA VAL A 487 -14.71 0.46 11.51
C VAL A 487 -15.38 0.37 12.87
N ASP A 488 -16.41 1.18 13.07
CA ASP A 488 -17.21 1.17 14.30
C ASP A 488 -17.65 -0.27 14.63
N PHE A 489 -17.04 -0.89 15.65
CA PHE A 489 -17.32 -2.27 16.01
C PHE A 489 -18.74 -2.48 16.53
N GLU A 490 -19.44 -1.42 16.95
CA GLU A 490 -20.88 -1.52 17.19
C GLU A 490 -21.59 -1.95 15.89
N THR A 491 -21.13 -1.48 14.73
CA THR A 491 -21.64 -1.86 13.39
C THR A 491 -21.36 -3.34 13.06
N LEU A 492 -20.29 -3.93 13.58
CA LEU A 492 -20.00 -5.37 13.39
C LEU A 492 -20.78 -6.25 14.36
N ARG A 493 -20.91 -5.86 15.64
CA ARG A 493 -21.74 -6.58 16.62
C ARG A 493 -23.23 -6.50 16.30
N THR A 494 -23.71 -5.37 15.77
CA THR A 494 -25.11 -5.23 15.33
C THR A 494 -25.42 -6.20 14.19
N THR A 495 -24.46 -6.58 13.34
CA THR A 495 -24.75 -7.50 12.22
C THR A 495 -25.06 -8.94 12.65
N GLU A 496 -24.51 -9.42 13.75
CA GLU A 496 -24.82 -10.76 14.28
C GLU A 496 -26.23 -10.77 14.90
N ASP A 497 -26.53 -9.76 15.72
CA ASP A 497 -27.85 -9.55 16.36
C ASP A 497 -28.98 -9.35 15.33
N VAL A 498 -28.70 -8.62 14.24
CA VAL A 498 -29.64 -8.42 13.12
C VAL A 498 -29.95 -9.75 12.41
N THR A 499 -28.96 -10.62 12.24
CA THR A 499 -29.14 -11.89 11.54
C THR A 499 -29.98 -12.86 12.38
N ASP A 500 -29.71 -12.93 13.68
CA ASP A 500 -30.48 -13.75 14.62
C ASP A 500 -31.94 -13.27 14.72
N ARG A 501 -32.16 -11.96 14.80
CA ARG A 501 -33.52 -11.39 14.81
C ARG A 501 -34.31 -11.65 13.54
N ILE A 502 -33.69 -11.56 12.37
CA ILE A 502 -34.38 -11.91 11.11
C ILE A 502 -34.73 -13.39 11.10
N ALA A 503 -33.86 -14.26 11.61
CA ALA A 503 -34.12 -15.69 11.70
C ALA A 503 -35.30 -16.00 12.64
N ASP A 504 -35.38 -15.33 13.80
CA ASP A 504 -36.46 -15.51 14.77
C ASP A 504 -37.84 -15.13 14.20
N TYR A 505 -37.92 -14.09 13.37
CA TYR A 505 -39.16 -13.60 12.75
C TYR A 505 -39.34 -14.04 11.29
N GLN A 506 -38.50 -14.94 10.78
CA GLN A 506 -38.48 -15.28 9.35
C GLN A 506 -39.84 -15.78 8.84
N ASN A 507 -40.52 -16.64 9.60
CA ASN A 507 -41.82 -17.20 9.20
C ASN A 507 -42.92 -16.12 9.17
N GLU A 508 -42.95 -15.24 10.17
CA GLU A 508 -43.90 -14.12 10.25
C GLU A 508 -43.73 -13.17 9.06
N ILE A 509 -42.47 -12.84 8.72
CA ILE A 509 -42.15 -12.03 7.53
C ILE A 509 -42.60 -12.74 6.25
N ILE A 510 -42.37 -14.05 6.12
CA ILE A 510 -42.74 -14.81 4.91
C ILE A 510 -44.26 -14.85 4.73
N GLU A 511 -45.03 -15.03 5.80
CA GLU A 511 -46.48 -15.18 5.74
C GLU A 511 -47.22 -13.85 5.56
N GLU A 512 -46.75 -12.76 6.18
CA GLU A 512 -47.50 -11.50 6.24
C GLU A 512 -47.09 -10.48 5.16
N LEU A 513 -45.88 -10.59 4.60
CA LEU A 513 -45.33 -9.56 3.72
C LEU A 513 -45.92 -9.64 2.30
N VAL A 514 -46.41 -8.51 1.78
CA VAL A 514 -46.67 -8.37 0.33
C VAL A 514 -45.45 -7.70 -0.32
N ILE A 515 -44.68 -8.51 -1.06
CA ILE A 515 -43.36 -8.14 -1.59
C ILE A 515 -43.39 -6.88 -2.46
N SER A 516 -44.47 -6.68 -3.24
CA SER A 516 -44.60 -5.55 -4.15
C SER A 516 -44.56 -4.21 -3.42
N ASP A 517 -45.00 -4.20 -2.17
CA ASP A 517 -45.08 -2.99 -1.35
C ASP A 517 -43.70 -2.53 -0.87
N ILE A 518 -42.78 -3.48 -0.70
CA ILE A 518 -41.45 -3.23 -0.11
C ILE A 518 -40.38 -3.02 -1.19
N LEU A 519 -40.45 -3.76 -2.30
CA LEU A 519 -39.40 -3.72 -3.33
C LEU A 519 -39.24 -2.33 -3.97
N ASP A 520 -40.33 -1.57 -4.16
CA ASP A 520 -40.27 -0.21 -4.71
C ASP A 520 -39.48 0.74 -3.78
N ASP A 521 -39.67 0.61 -2.46
CA ASP A 521 -38.94 1.42 -1.47
C ASP A 521 -37.49 0.97 -1.34
N MET A 522 -37.21 -0.33 -1.31
CA MET A 522 -35.84 -0.84 -1.26
C MET A 522 -35.04 -0.49 -2.53
N MET A 523 -35.66 -0.49 -3.71
CA MET A 523 -35.02 0.03 -4.92
C MET A 523 -34.82 1.55 -4.87
N THR A 524 -35.79 2.30 -4.31
CA THR A 524 -35.70 3.77 -4.19
C THR A 524 -34.50 4.18 -3.34
N HIS A 525 -34.22 3.43 -2.28
CA HIS A 525 -33.05 3.60 -1.42
C HIS A 525 -31.76 2.95 -1.96
N LEU A 526 -31.82 2.35 -3.16
CA LEU A 526 -30.69 1.70 -3.85
C LEU A 526 -30.03 0.55 -3.08
N VAL A 527 -30.74 -0.08 -2.14
CA VAL A 527 -30.20 -1.25 -1.42
C VAL A 527 -30.32 -2.53 -2.24
N ILE A 528 -31.34 -2.62 -3.12
CA ILE A 528 -31.49 -3.69 -4.10
C ILE A 528 -31.40 -3.15 -5.52
N SER A 529 -30.84 -3.95 -6.44
CA SER A 529 -30.74 -3.62 -7.86
C SER A 529 -31.97 -4.10 -8.64
N ALA A 530 -32.11 -3.64 -9.89
CA ALA A 530 -33.14 -4.17 -10.80
C ALA A 530 -32.95 -5.67 -11.08
N ASP A 531 -31.72 -6.19 -11.03
CA ASP A 531 -31.45 -7.62 -11.19
C ASP A 531 -31.90 -8.42 -9.97
N ASP A 532 -31.69 -7.89 -8.77
CA ASP A 532 -32.18 -8.52 -7.55
C ASP A 532 -33.70 -8.59 -7.53
N ARG A 533 -34.36 -7.48 -7.89
CA ARG A 533 -35.82 -7.45 -8.06
C ARG A 533 -36.30 -8.50 -9.05
N ARG A 534 -35.66 -8.61 -10.22
CA ARG A 534 -36.00 -9.63 -11.21
C ARG A 534 -35.80 -11.06 -10.68
N ARG A 535 -34.74 -11.32 -9.93
CA ARG A 535 -34.51 -12.63 -9.31
C ARG A 535 -35.56 -12.97 -8.27
N ILE A 536 -35.96 -11.99 -7.45
CA ILE A 536 -37.04 -12.16 -6.48
C ILE A 536 -38.36 -12.43 -7.22
N GLU A 537 -38.76 -11.57 -8.15
CA GLU A 537 -40.02 -11.70 -8.91
C GLU A 537 -40.07 -12.93 -9.83
N GLN A 538 -38.95 -13.61 -10.10
CA GLN A 538 -38.91 -14.88 -10.85
C GLN A 538 -39.50 -16.06 -10.06
N HIS A 539 -39.58 -15.97 -8.73
CA HIS A 539 -40.22 -16.99 -7.91
C HIS A 539 -41.75 -16.94 -8.11
N ALA A 540 -42.39 -18.12 -8.18
CA ALA A 540 -43.78 -18.25 -8.58
C ALA A 540 -44.79 -17.87 -7.48
N GLY A 541 -44.44 -18.06 -6.21
CA GLY A 541 -45.29 -17.78 -5.05
C GLY A 541 -44.83 -16.58 -4.23
N GLN A 542 -45.77 -15.89 -3.58
CA GLN A 542 -45.50 -14.76 -2.70
C GLN A 542 -44.51 -15.14 -1.58
N ASP A 543 -44.70 -16.30 -0.96
CA ASP A 543 -43.84 -16.80 0.13
C ASP A 543 -42.40 -17.05 -0.35
N ASP A 544 -42.23 -17.62 -1.54
CA ASP A 544 -40.90 -17.84 -2.14
C ASP A 544 -40.21 -16.51 -2.48
N GLN A 545 -40.99 -15.52 -2.93
CA GLN A 545 -40.49 -14.15 -3.18
C GLN A 545 -40.06 -13.48 -1.87
N ASN A 546 -40.87 -13.60 -0.81
CA ASN A 546 -40.55 -13.07 0.52
C ASN A 546 -39.28 -13.72 1.09
N LYS A 547 -39.18 -15.04 0.97
CA LYS A 547 -37.99 -15.79 1.39
C LYS A 547 -36.74 -15.34 0.63
N ALA A 548 -36.82 -15.18 -0.69
CA ALA A 548 -35.71 -14.69 -1.50
C ALA A 548 -35.28 -13.27 -1.10
N LEU A 549 -36.21 -12.41 -0.70
CA LEU A 549 -35.88 -11.09 -0.15
C LEU A 549 -35.20 -11.20 1.21
N VAL A 550 -35.74 -11.99 2.14
CA VAL A 550 -35.15 -12.18 3.48
C VAL A 550 -33.72 -12.71 3.38
N ASP A 551 -33.48 -13.72 2.54
CA ASP A 551 -32.13 -14.26 2.28
C ASP A 551 -31.19 -13.17 1.75
N LEU A 552 -31.69 -12.26 0.90
CA LEU A 552 -30.93 -11.13 0.39
C LEU A 552 -30.60 -10.11 1.47
N VAL A 553 -31.54 -9.81 2.38
CA VAL A 553 -31.34 -8.89 3.51
C VAL A 553 -30.29 -9.47 4.46
N MET A 554 -30.41 -10.74 4.85
CA MET A 554 -29.42 -11.43 5.69
C MET A 554 -28.03 -11.43 5.04
N LYS A 555 -27.97 -11.64 3.72
CA LYS A 555 -26.70 -11.65 2.97
C LYS A 555 -26.04 -10.27 2.87
N ARG A 556 -26.80 -9.19 2.75
CA ARG A 556 -26.30 -7.82 2.49
C ARG A 556 -26.22 -6.92 3.74
N ARG A 557 -26.62 -7.44 4.90
CA ARG A 557 -26.36 -6.89 6.25
C ARG A 557 -27.01 -5.52 6.50
N GLU A 558 -26.48 -4.79 7.49
CA GLU A 558 -27.10 -3.66 8.17
C GLU A 558 -27.65 -2.54 7.26
N PRO A 559 -26.95 -2.05 6.22
CA PRO A 559 -27.50 -0.97 5.38
C PRO A 559 -28.79 -1.39 4.67
N MET A 560 -28.90 -2.67 4.31
CA MET A 560 -30.13 -3.21 3.73
C MET A 560 -31.19 -3.46 4.80
N TYR A 561 -30.79 -3.91 5.98
CA TYR A 561 -31.71 -4.16 7.09
C TYR A 561 -32.41 -2.89 7.58
N THR A 562 -31.69 -1.80 7.82
CA THR A 562 -32.30 -0.54 8.27
C THR A 562 -33.31 -0.02 7.26
N VAL A 563 -33.00 -0.15 5.96
CA VAL A 563 -33.92 0.24 4.89
C VAL A 563 -35.10 -0.72 4.79
N PHE A 564 -34.89 -2.02 5.01
CA PHE A 564 -35.95 -3.02 5.04
C PHE A 564 -36.94 -2.74 6.19
N VAL A 565 -36.45 -2.53 7.42
CA VAL A 565 -37.28 -2.15 8.58
C VAL A 565 -38.01 -0.82 8.35
N GLY A 566 -37.32 0.16 7.75
CA GLY A 566 -37.93 1.44 7.36
C GLY A 566 -39.05 1.27 6.31
N ALA A 567 -38.85 0.40 5.32
CA ALA A 567 -39.83 0.10 4.29
C ALA A 567 -41.05 -0.66 4.86
N LEU A 568 -40.83 -1.62 5.76
CA LEU A 568 -41.91 -2.31 6.48
C LEU A 568 -42.80 -1.30 7.22
N LYS A 569 -42.18 -0.41 7.99
CA LYS A 569 -42.90 0.64 8.73
C LYS A 569 -43.71 1.57 7.82
N LYS A 570 -43.14 1.95 6.67
CA LYS A 570 -43.76 2.89 5.72
C LYS A 570 -44.92 2.26 4.95
N ASN A 571 -44.88 0.97 4.68
CA ASN A 571 -45.85 0.28 3.83
C ASN A 571 -46.91 -0.51 4.62
N GLY A 572 -47.14 -0.14 5.88
CA GLY A 572 -48.26 -0.69 6.67
C GLY A 572 -47.94 -1.95 7.47
N TYR A 573 -46.66 -2.28 7.67
CA TYR A 573 -46.20 -3.40 8.49
C TYR A 573 -45.49 -2.92 9.79
N PRO A 574 -46.13 -2.09 10.64
CA PRO A 574 -45.48 -1.52 11.82
C PRO A 574 -45.15 -2.56 12.89
N GLU A 575 -45.96 -3.61 13.04
CA GLU A 575 -45.71 -4.68 14.03
C GLU A 575 -44.47 -5.49 13.66
N LEU A 576 -44.39 -5.99 12.42
CA LEU A 576 -43.17 -6.61 11.88
C LEU A 576 -41.94 -5.69 12.00
N ALA A 577 -42.09 -4.41 11.66
CA ALA A 577 -40.99 -3.45 11.79
C ALA A 577 -40.56 -3.24 13.25
N ASN A 578 -41.49 -3.28 14.21
CA ASN A 578 -41.21 -3.14 15.63
C ASN A 578 -40.55 -4.41 16.20
N ASN A 579 -41.01 -5.60 15.80
CA ASN A 579 -40.40 -6.89 16.14
C ASN A 579 -38.93 -6.95 15.68
N LEU A 580 -38.65 -6.36 14.52
CA LEU A 580 -37.30 -6.20 13.97
C LEU A 580 -36.56 -4.96 14.49
N LYS A 581 -37.14 -4.11 15.34
CA LYS A 581 -36.48 -2.86 15.76
C LYS A 581 -35.44 -3.13 16.85
N TYR A 582 -34.21 -2.68 16.61
CA TYR A 582 -33.14 -2.72 17.61
C TYR A 582 -33.37 -1.66 18.72
N GLU A 583 -33.31 -2.06 19.99
CA GLU A 583 -33.59 -1.17 21.14
C GLU A 583 -32.48 -0.14 21.42
N SER A 584 -31.31 -0.20 20.76
CA SER A 584 -30.18 0.69 21.14
C SER A 584 -30.26 2.14 20.64
N GLN A 585 -31.28 2.52 19.85
CA GLN A 585 -31.36 3.85 19.24
C GLN A 585 -32.26 4.87 19.98
N ASP A 586 -32.10 4.98 21.31
CA ASP A 586 -32.64 6.13 22.08
C ASP A 586 -31.61 7.27 22.29
N VAL A 587 -30.62 7.38 21.39
CA VAL A 587 -29.77 8.58 21.27
C VAL A 587 -30.36 9.51 20.22
N SER A 588 -31.36 10.30 20.66
CA SER A 588 -31.79 11.60 20.11
C SER A 588 -31.45 11.92 18.64
N SER A 589 -32.31 11.54 17.71
CA SER A 589 -32.29 12.02 16.33
C SER A 589 -32.67 13.51 16.27
N SER A 590 -31.69 14.37 15.99
CA SER A 590 -31.89 15.79 15.65
C SER A 590 -32.68 15.94 14.35
N SER A 591 -33.72 16.76 14.40
CA SER A 591 -34.62 17.09 13.29
C SER A 591 -33.91 17.87 12.18
N ILE A 592 -33.97 17.33 10.95
CA ILE A 592 -33.59 18.05 9.73
C ILE A 592 -34.84 18.78 9.22
N SER A 593 -34.87 20.10 9.34
CA SER A 593 -35.88 20.97 8.74
C SER A 593 -35.43 21.48 7.36
N PRO A 594 -36.33 21.62 6.37
CA PRO A 594 -35.96 22.04 5.02
C PRO A 594 -35.93 23.58 4.93
N SER A 595 -34.75 24.15 4.71
CA SER A 595 -34.58 25.59 4.45
C SER A 595 -34.75 25.90 2.95
N THR A 596 -35.59 26.90 2.68
CA THR A 596 -35.88 27.48 1.37
C THR A 596 -34.78 28.46 0.96
N GLU A 597 -33.96 28.18 -0.07
CA GLU A 597 -33.41 29.22 -0.97
C GLU A 597 -32.77 28.69 -2.28
N LYS A 598 -33.36 29.17 -3.40
CA LYS A 598 -32.90 29.40 -4.80
C LYS A 598 -31.88 28.46 -5.51
N LYS A 599 -32.46 27.70 -6.46
CA LYS A 599 -32.02 27.38 -7.84
C LYS A 599 -30.61 26.83 -8.08
N GLY A 600 -30.48 25.53 -7.81
CA GLY A 600 -29.74 24.52 -8.58
C GLY A 600 -30.41 23.16 -8.31
N LEU A 601 -30.48 22.23 -9.28
CA LEU A 601 -31.11 20.91 -9.06
C LEU A 601 -30.48 20.25 -7.83
N SER A 602 -31.27 20.03 -6.77
CA SER A 602 -30.75 19.43 -5.54
C SER A 602 -30.49 17.94 -5.72
N VAL A 603 -29.56 17.38 -4.95
CA VAL A 603 -29.22 15.95 -4.94
C VAL A 603 -30.46 15.06 -4.71
N VAL A 604 -31.45 15.54 -3.96
CA VAL A 604 -32.71 14.84 -3.68
C VAL A 604 -33.62 14.76 -4.92
N THR A 605 -33.60 15.76 -5.81
CA THR A 605 -34.37 15.70 -7.06
C THR A 605 -33.81 14.65 -8.02
N ASN A 606 -32.49 14.41 -7.99
CA ASN A 606 -31.81 13.48 -8.90
C ASN A 606 -32.16 11.98 -8.62
N GLN A 607 -32.39 11.62 -7.35
CA GLN A 607 -32.72 10.24 -6.96
C GLN A 607 -34.09 9.78 -7.50
N HIS A 608 -35.10 10.65 -7.40
CA HIS A 608 -36.47 10.34 -7.85
C HIS A 608 -36.55 10.15 -9.38
N TYR A 609 -35.79 10.94 -10.16
CA TYR A 609 -35.72 10.77 -11.62
C TYR A 609 -35.00 9.49 -12.02
N LYS A 610 -33.95 9.08 -11.30
CA LYS A 610 -33.26 7.81 -11.53
C LYS A 610 -34.19 6.61 -11.34
N VAL A 611 -34.97 6.59 -10.25
CA VAL A 611 -35.97 5.54 -9.97
C VAL A 611 -37.05 5.52 -11.05
N ARG A 612 -37.55 6.69 -11.46
CA ARG A 612 -38.57 6.77 -12.52
C ARG A 612 -38.04 6.29 -13.88
N LEU A 613 -36.79 6.58 -14.22
CA LEU A 613 -36.13 6.08 -15.43
C LEU A 613 -35.92 4.56 -15.38
N GLN A 614 -35.53 4.02 -14.23
CA GLN A 614 -35.38 2.57 -14.03
C GLN A 614 -36.74 1.84 -14.11
N LYS A 615 -37.78 2.37 -13.45
CA LYS A 615 -39.14 1.81 -13.47
C LYS A 615 -39.74 1.76 -14.87
N ASN A 616 -39.37 2.71 -15.73
CA ASN A 616 -39.87 2.78 -17.10
C ASN A 616 -38.84 2.28 -18.14
N TYR A 617 -37.75 1.66 -17.72
CA TYR A 617 -36.62 1.34 -18.59
C TYR A 617 -37.03 0.55 -19.83
N SER A 618 -37.80 -0.53 -19.67
CA SER A 618 -38.23 -1.37 -20.79
C SER A 618 -39.06 -0.59 -21.82
N ARG A 619 -39.93 0.31 -21.36
CA ARG A 619 -40.78 1.15 -22.21
C ARG A 619 -39.98 2.29 -22.86
N ILE A 620 -39.03 2.88 -22.14
CA ILE A 620 -38.13 3.90 -22.68
C ILE A 620 -37.27 3.31 -23.80
N VAL A 621 -36.73 2.11 -23.60
CA VAL A 621 -35.89 1.42 -24.60
C VAL A 621 -36.69 0.98 -25.83
N SER A 622 -37.98 0.63 -25.68
CA SER A 622 -38.85 0.27 -26.81
C SER A 622 -39.33 1.49 -27.61
N ASP A 623 -39.65 2.60 -26.92
CA ASP A 623 -40.40 3.71 -27.51
C ASP A 623 -39.50 4.89 -27.94
N ILE A 624 -38.30 5.01 -27.37
CA ILE A 624 -37.40 6.15 -27.62
C ILE A 624 -36.17 5.72 -28.41
N LYS A 625 -36.01 6.28 -29.61
CA LYS A 625 -34.78 6.17 -30.38
C LYS A 625 -33.72 7.13 -29.82
N HIS A 626 -32.59 6.59 -29.39
CA HIS A 626 -31.48 7.37 -28.81
C HIS A 626 -31.00 8.51 -29.73
N GLU A 627 -31.00 8.31 -31.06
CA GLU A 627 -30.64 9.31 -32.08
C GLU A 627 -31.46 10.61 -31.99
N HIS A 628 -32.68 10.56 -31.44
CA HIS A 628 -33.53 11.73 -31.27
C HIS A 628 -33.23 12.54 -30.00
N ILE A 629 -32.49 11.99 -29.03
CA ILE A 629 -32.31 12.59 -27.71
C ILE A 629 -30.86 12.84 -27.32
N VAL A 630 -29.88 12.11 -27.89
CA VAL A 630 -28.46 12.20 -27.49
C VAL A 630 -27.88 13.60 -27.72
N ASP A 631 -28.14 14.22 -28.87
CA ASP A 631 -27.66 15.58 -29.15
C ASP A 631 -28.23 16.61 -28.15
N HIS A 632 -29.50 16.43 -27.76
CA HIS A 632 -30.12 17.28 -26.76
C HIS A 632 -29.49 17.08 -25.37
N LEU A 633 -29.17 15.84 -25.00
CA LEU A 633 -28.53 15.52 -23.72
C LEU A 633 -27.09 16.03 -23.63
N ILE A 634 -26.34 16.04 -24.73
CA ILE A 634 -25.00 16.66 -24.80
C ILE A 634 -25.12 18.18 -24.70
N THR A 635 -26.06 18.79 -25.43
CA THR A 635 -26.31 20.25 -25.38
C THR A 635 -26.69 20.74 -23.98
N ARG A 636 -27.21 19.84 -23.13
CA ARG A 636 -27.59 20.10 -21.74
C ARG A 636 -26.53 19.66 -20.71
N ASP A 637 -25.34 19.26 -21.16
CA ASP A 637 -24.25 18.74 -20.32
C ASP A 637 -24.65 17.51 -19.47
N VAL A 638 -25.63 16.72 -19.94
CA VAL A 638 -26.05 15.48 -19.28
C VAL A 638 -25.20 14.29 -19.74
N LEU A 639 -24.71 14.32 -20.98
CA LEU A 639 -23.81 13.32 -21.57
C LEU A 639 -22.57 13.97 -22.15
N SER A 640 -21.44 13.25 -22.11
CA SER A 640 -20.23 13.67 -22.80
C SER A 640 -20.20 13.21 -24.26
N ILE A 641 -19.30 13.80 -25.06
CA ILE A 641 -19.04 13.35 -26.44
C ILE A 641 -18.53 11.90 -26.47
N ASP A 642 -17.77 11.48 -25.46
CA ASP A 642 -17.28 10.09 -25.36
C ASP A 642 -18.42 9.11 -25.08
N ASP A 643 -19.45 9.52 -24.34
CA ASP A 643 -20.62 8.68 -24.07
C ASP A 643 -21.47 8.49 -25.34
N ARG A 644 -21.56 9.50 -26.21
CA ARG A 644 -22.18 9.37 -27.54
C ARG A 644 -21.50 8.27 -28.37
N GLN A 645 -20.17 8.30 -28.44
CA GLN A 645 -19.41 7.32 -29.22
C GLN A 645 -19.66 5.89 -28.71
N LYS A 646 -19.80 5.70 -27.40
CA LYS A 646 -20.14 4.38 -26.81
C LYS A 646 -21.58 3.95 -27.14
N ILE A 647 -22.54 4.87 -27.09
CA ILE A 647 -23.95 4.59 -27.41
C ILE A 647 -24.09 4.20 -28.90
N GLU A 648 -23.43 4.94 -29.80
CA GLU A 648 -23.43 4.67 -31.25
C GLU A 648 -22.69 3.36 -31.58
N ALA A 649 -21.58 3.07 -30.90
CA ALA A 649 -20.84 1.82 -31.09
C ALA A 649 -21.65 0.58 -30.64
N GLY A 650 -22.47 0.70 -29.60
CA GLY A 650 -23.33 -0.38 -29.09
C GLY A 650 -24.41 -0.83 -30.08
N GLN A 651 -24.89 0.04 -30.97
CA GLN A 651 -25.86 -0.34 -32.02
C GLN A 651 -25.23 -1.17 -33.13
N SER A 652 -23.96 -0.89 -33.48
CA SER A 652 -23.23 -1.65 -34.49
C SER A 652 -23.00 -3.11 -34.09
N GLN A 653 -23.10 -3.45 -32.79
CA GLN A 653 -23.06 -4.83 -32.31
C GLN A 653 -24.42 -5.55 -32.39
N LYS A 654 -25.54 -4.89 -32.04
CA LYS A 654 -26.89 -5.48 -32.15
C LYS A 654 -27.31 -5.74 -33.61
N GLY A 655 -26.90 -4.88 -34.55
CA GLY A 655 -27.13 -5.11 -35.98
C GLY A 655 -26.37 -6.33 -36.52
N LYS A 656 -25.13 -6.55 -36.04
CA LYS A 656 -24.33 -7.74 -36.40
C LYS A 656 -24.87 -9.03 -35.79
N GLU A 657 -25.42 -8.99 -34.59
CA GLU A 657 -26.08 -10.15 -33.98
C GLU A 657 -27.37 -10.53 -34.73
N GLN A 658 -28.13 -9.58 -35.27
CA GLN A 658 -29.28 -9.89 -36.12
C GLN A 658 -28.92 -10.40 -37.52
N GLU A 659 -27.80 -9.95 -38.12
CA GLU A 659 -27.27 -10.53 -39.36
C GLU A 659 -26.74 -11.96 -39.18
N ILE A 660 -26.18 -12.29 -38.01
CA ILE A 660 -25.67 -13.64 -37.70
C ILE A 660 -26.82 -14.64 -37.45
N PHE A 661 -28.01 -14.18 -37.08
CA PHE A 661 -29.18 -15.02 -36.80
C PHE A 661 -30.35 -14.90 -37.81
N GLY A 662 -30.07 -14.41 -39.03
CA GLY A 662 -31.06 -14.37 -40.11
C GLY A 662 -31.61 -15.76 -40.46
N GLN A 663 -32.92 -15.95 -40.26
CA GLN A 663 -33.68 -17.15 -40.65
C GLN A 663 -33.68 -17.40 -42.18
N PRO A 664 -33.84 -18.67 -42.61
CA PRO A 664 -33.85 -19.03 -44.02
C PRO A 664 -35.14 -18.58 -44.70
N SER A 665 -34.99 -18.13 -45.95
CA SER A 665 -36.05 -17.69 -46.85
C SER A 665 -37.17 -18.72 -47.04
N ALA A 666 -38.42 -18.26 -46.86
CA ALA A 666 -39.61 -18.72 -47.58
C ALA A 666 -40.54 -17.53 -47.81
#